data_AF-A0A7Y4IDU8-F1
#
_entry.id   AF-A0A7Y4IDU8-F1
#
_cell.length_a   1.000
_cell.length_b   1.000
_cell.length_c   1.000
_cell.angle_alpha   90.00
_cell.angle_beta   90.00
_cell.angle_gamma   90.00
#
_symmetry.space_group_name_H-M   'P 1'
#
loop_
_entity.id
_entity.type
_entity.pdbx_description
1 polymer ?
#
loop_
_entity_poly.entity_id
_entity_poly.type
_entity_poly.pdbx_seq_one_letter_code
_entity_poly.pdbx_strand_id
1 'polypeptide(L)'
;MNEQEKQRRLLTYAKRIAPLAEPIESLAAEGSAPLEPGAEVLEHAIKAVHAVTRGQESPLRPEELWALEAIVLPRNRPVIDIINGSYLRPGAPWSALDDAEFRKPIEAAIPAIGRVEVPEHPTLPYVGTGFVVGRGLMMTNRHVAELFTLGLGMRGLRFQPGLDDVQVDFKRERGSSASAPFRVRRVLMIHPYWDMALMEVEGVDGLRPLTLDSRHVDEVREQDVVVIGYPAQDPRNDAALQHRIFRGVYQVKRLQPGKLMGARRTSSFGRMVEALAHDSSTLGGNSGSAILDARSGKVLGLHFGGRYLEANYAVSAHDLSRDSRVVDAGVLFTKTNVGGQLPWANAWKDNEGPPAVPPSPPPPSPVLFAPAPPGESLALTIPLHITLRLGVPTLAGNGQTALAPGPAVPAPVPGQPGGGVGAGAPSLTQVDVAEAVAEAQRTRDLPYYDAEADALDRERYYEGVQPDSDQDAFYDGLHRLLERTHTDRPSYKPSRWLYPWVDRQKDLLLRSLYSAAGHSFTLQEILQKDLEVERERALRLLERPLTERFDEGFLEQLESALPYNCEHVVPQSWFNASEPMRGDLHHLFACEMRCNSFRGNNAYFEFPSTEAFQQDCGRAERNRFEPGAGKGAAARATLYFLVRYPNAINSPAELAEERLETLLRWHQQERPSEWELHRNQAIFAIQKNRNPFIDFPEWAARVRFARGLGR
;
A
#
# COMPACT_ATOMS: atom_id res chain seq x y z
N MET A 1 13.66 -18.72 -23.76
CA MET A 1 12.75 -19.09 -22.65
C MET A 1 11.35 -19.24 -23.23
N ASN A 2 10.76 -20.44 -23.17
CA ASN A 2 9.48 -20.76 -23.80
C ASN A 2 8.32 -20.04 -23.07
N GLU A 3 7.39 -19.46 -23.82
CA GLU A 3 6.17 -18.80 -23.32
C GLU A 3 5.37 -19.68 -22.34
N GLN A 4 5.36 -21.01 -22.50
CA GLN A 4 4.71 -21.92 -21.55
C GLN A 4 5.38 -21.94 -20.16
N GLU A 5 6.70 -21.81 -20.09
CA GLU A 5 7.45 -21.74 -18.82
C GLU A 5 7.15 -20.43 -18.09
N LYS A 6 6.99 -19.35 -18.86
CA LYS A 6 6.64 -18.00 -18.40
C LYS A 6 5.21 -17.94 -17.89
N GLN A 7 4.26 -18.54 -18.61
CA GLN A 7 2.86 -18.67 -18.20
C GLN A 7 2.72 -19.53 -16.93
N ARG A 8 3.51 -20.60 -16.80
CA ARG A 8 3.53 -21.46 -15.61
C ARG A 8 4.11 -20.75 -14.40
N ARG A 9 5.15 -19.92 -14.56
CA ARG A 9 5.69 -19.05 -13.49
C ARG A 9 4.69 -17.98 -13.07
N LEU A 10 4.01 -17.32 -14.01
CA LEU A 10 2.94 -16.35 -13.74
C LEU A 10 1.73 -16.97 -13.04
N LEU A 11 1.31 -18.17 -13.45
CA LEU A 11 0.23 -18.92 -12.79
C LEU A 11 0.62 -19.41 -11.39
N THR A 12 1.89 -19.80 -11.18
CA THR A 12 2.41 -20.19 -9.87
C THR A 12 2.50 -18.98 -8.93
N TYR A 13 2.84 -17.81 -9.48
CA TYR A 13 2.84 -16.54 -8.76
C TYR A 13 1.42 -16.11 -8.40
N ALA A 14 0.47 -16.14 -9.34
CA ALA A 14 -0.94 -15.81 -9.11
C ALA A 14 -1.62 -16.75 -8.08
N LYS A 15 -1.29 -18.05 -8.08
CA LYS A 15 -1.81 -19.03 -7.12
C LYS A 15 -1.26 -18.89 -5.70
N ARG A 16 -0.14 -18.19 -5.49
CA ARG A 16 0.47 -17.95 -4.16
C ARG A 16 -0.16 -16.78 -3.40
N ILE A 17 -1.07 -16.03 -4.04
CA ILE A 17 -1.61 -14.75 -3.54
C ILE A 17 -3.07 -14.91 -3.02
N ALA A 18 -3.74 -16.03 -3.30
CA ALA A 18 -5.11 -16.29 -2.82
C ALA A 18 -5.12 -17.30 -1.65
N PRO A 19 -5.68 -16.99 -0.47
CA PRO A 19 -5.93 -18.00 0.55
C PRO A 19 -7.00 -18.99 0.07
N LEU A 20 -6.71 -20.28 0.25
CA LEU A 20 -7.62 -21.41 0.08
C LEU A 20 -8.88 -21.24 0.94
N ALA A 21 -10.03 -21.52 0.33
CA ALA A 21 -11.32 -21.62 0.99
C ALA A 21 -11.57 -23.07 1.50
N GLU A 22 -12.23 -23.16 2.68
CA GLU A 22 -13.12 -24.23 3.22
C GLU A 22 -12.51 -25.42 4.02
N PRO A 23 -13.24 -26.05 5.00
CA PRO A 23 -14.61 -25.79 5.53
C PRO A 23 -14.76 -25.67 7.08
N ILE A 24 -15.97 -25.26 7.47
CA ILE A 24 -16.60 -24.98 8.79
C ILE A 24 -16.62 -26.19 9.77
N GLU A 25 -16.31 -25.98 11.07
CA GLU A 25 -17.12 -26.44 12.23
C GLU A 25 -16.59 -26.01 13.63
N SER A 26 -17.54 -25.53 14.46
CA SER A 26 -17.53 -25.39 15.94
C SER A 26 -16.65 -24.32 16.62
N LEU A 27 -17.27 -23.20 17.03
CA LEU A 27 -17.57 -22.88 18.43
C LEU A 27 -18.24 -21.51 18.51
N ALA A 28 -19.51 -21.51 18.92
CA ALA A 28 -20.24 -20.33 19.33
C ALA A 28 -19.82 -19.92 20.74
N ALA A 29 -19.45 -18.66 20.96
CA ALA A 29 -19.73 -17.90 22.17
C ALA A 29 -19.49 -16.40 21.92
N GLU A 30 -20.35 -15.59 22.51
CA GLU A 30 -20.65 -14.19 22.24
C GLU A 30 -19.52 -13.20 22.60
N GLY A 31 -19.49 -12.06 21.89
CA GLY A 31 -18.85 -10.84 22.39
C GLY A 31 -18.03 -10.05 21.35
N SER A 32 -18.68 -9.08 20.69
CA SER A 32 -18.09 -7.92 20.00
C SER A 32 -16.87 -8.14 19.09
N ALA A 33 -17.07 -8.16 17.77
CA ALA A 33 -15.99 -8.11 16.78
C ALA A 33 -15.87 -6.71 16.12
N PRO A 34 -14.66 -6.14 15.99
CA PRO A 34 -14.37 -5.02 15.10
C PRO A 34 -14.28 -5.48 13.63
N LEU A 35 -14.71 -4.62 12.71
CA LEU A 35 -14.65 -4.83 11.26
C LEU A 35 -13.21 -4.66 10.73
N GLU A 36 -12.64 -5.75 10.21
CA GLU A 36 -11.42 -5.80 9.37
C GLU A 36 -11.69 -5.20 7.97
N PRO A 37 -10.81 -4.34 7.40
CA PRO A 37 -10.86 -3.97 5.98
C PRO A 37 -10.10 -4.98 5.09
N GLY A 38 -10.76 -5.47 4.04
CA GLY A 38 -10.24 -6.48 3.10
C GLY A 38 -9.13 -5.99 2.15
N ALA A 39 -8.27 -6.93 1.77
CA ALA A 39 -7.08 -6.77 0.91
C ALA A 39 -7.32 -6.13 -0.49
N GLU A 40 -8.57 -6.00 -0.93
CA GLU A 40 -8.94 -5.45 -2.25
C GLU A 40 -8.82 -3.92 -2.33
N VAL A 41 -8.87 -3.20 -1.20
CA VAL A 41 -8.74 -1.73 -1.15
C VAL A 41 -7.29 -1.27 -1.41
N LEU A 42 -6.31 -2.11 -1.04
CA LEU A 42 -4.88 -1.82 -1.23
C LEU A 42 -4.45 -2.02 -2.70
N GLU A 43 -5.08 -2.95 -3.42
CA GLU A 43 -4.76 -3.26 -4.82
C GLU A 43 -5.21 -2.15 -5.80
N HIS A 44 -6.32 -1.48 -5.50
CA HIS A 44 -6.82 -0.35 -6.30
C HIS A 44 -5.96 0.90 -6.13
N ALA A 45 -5.41 1.12 -4.93
CA ALA A 45 -4.54 2.26 -4.69
C ALA A 45 -3.16 2.16 -5.34
N ILE A 46 -2.64 0.96 -5.48
CA ILE A 46 -1.39 0.67 -6.17
C ILE A 46 -1.51 1.02 -7.67
N LYS A 47 -2.65 0.73 -8.30
CA LYS A 47 -2.85 1.02 -9.73
C LYS A 47 -3.10 2.52 -10.03
N ALA A 48 -3.59 3.28 -9.05
CA ALA A 48 -3.78 4.73 -9.15
C ALA A 48 -2.49 5.53 -9.25
N VAL A 49 -1.51 5.12 -8.46
CA VAL A 49 -0.17 5.72 -8.47
C VAL A 49 0.49 5.49 -9.84
N HIS A 50 0.26 4.33 -10.47
CA HIS A 50 0.90 3.91 -11.72
C HIS A 50 0.45 4.63 -13.00
N ALA A 51 -0.73 5.28 -13.01
CA ALA A 51 -1.18 6.05 -14.19
C ALA A 51 -0.74 7.53 -14.14
N VAL A 52 -0.33 8.02 -12.96
CA VAL A 52 0.16 9.40 -12.80
C VAL A 52 1.65 9.50 -13.17
N THR A 53 2.43 8.44 -12.97
CA THR A 53 3.89 8.42 -13.21
C THR A 53 4.28 8.15 -14.67
N ARG A 54 3.40 7.50 -15.45
CA ARG A 54 3.60 7.26 -16.90
C ARG A 54 2.74 8.24 -17.68
N GLY A 55 3.35 9.17 -18.41
CA GLY A 55 2.66 10.01 -19.40
C GLY A 55 2.10 9.26 -20.61
N GLN A 56 1.48 8.09 -20.41
CA GLN A 56 0.72 7.34 -21.41
C GLN A 56 -0.78 7.39 -21.10
N GLU A 57 -1.54 7.69 -22.15
CA GLU A 57 -2.96 8.03 -22.22
C GLU A 57 -3.91 6.85 -21.93
N SER A 58 -3.82 6.20 -20.76
CA SER A 58 -4.87 5.30 -20.29
C SER A 58 -5.62 5.93 -19.11
N PRO A 59 -6.96 6.12 -19.18
CA PRO A 59 -7.71 6.70 -18.08
C PRO A 59 -7.66 5.79 -16.85
N LEU A 60 -7.39 6.39 -15.69
CA LEU A 60 -7.47 5.77 -14.37
C LEU A 60 -8.84 5.10 -14.19
N ARG A 61 -8.86 3.89 -13.61
CA ARG A 61 -10.11 3.20 -13.26
C ARG A 61 -10.78 3.91 -12.08
N PRO A 62 -12.12 3.89 -11.96
CA PRO A 62 -12.83 4.61 -10.89
C PRO A 62 -12.37 4.25 -9.47
N GLU A 63 -11.99 2.99 -9.24
CA GLU A 63 -11.48 2.49 -7.95
C GLU A 63 -10.08 3.02 -7.63
N GLU A 64 -9.31 3.40 -8.66
CA GLU A 64 -7.98 3.99 -8.53
C GLU A 64 -8.07 5.47 -8.15
N LEU A 65 -9.09 6.19 -8.60
CA LEU A 65 -9.30 7.60 -8.24
C LEU A 65 -9.67 7.78 -6.76
N TRP A 66 -10.28 6.77 -6.13
CA TRP A 66 -10.46 6.67 -4.66
C TRP A 66 -9.15 6.73 -3.87
N ALA A 67 -8.04 6.43 -4.55
CA ALA A 67 -6.73 6.39 -3.94
C ALA A 67 -5.93 7.65 -4.26
N LEU A 68 -6.57 8.80 -4.41
CA LEU A 68 -5.84 10.05 -4.60
C LEU A 68 -5.93 10.96 -3.38
N GLU A 69 -6.82 10.75 -2.41
CA GLU A 69 -6.90 11.66 -1.26
C GLU A 69 -5.69 11.58 -0.32
N ALA A 70 -5.35 12.72 0.29
CA ALA A 70 -4.07 12.88 0.96
C ALA A 70 -4.09 13.88 2.14
N ILE A 71 -3.25 13.58 3.14
CA ILE A 71 -2.87 14.55 4.17
C ILE A 71 -1.78 15.47 3.61
N VAL A 72 -2.11 16.74 3.40
CA VAL A 72 -1.18 17.74 2.84
C VAL A 72 -0.29 18.34 3.94
N LEU A 73 -0.85 18.70 5.09
CA LEU A 73 -0.11 19.28 6.20
C LEU A 73 -0.24 18.42 7.47
N PRO A 74 0.86 17.90 8.05
CA PRO A 74 0.81 17.04 9.23
C PRO A 74 0.39 17.74 10.54
N ARG A 75 0.28 19.07 10.55
CA ARG A 75 -0.06 19.93 11.69
C ARG A 75 -0.98 21.07 11.21
N ASN A 76 -1.73 21.68 12.13
CA ASN A 76 -2.60 22.84 11.89
C ASN A 76 -3.79 22.62 10.93
N ARG A 77 -4.10 21.37 10.56
CA ARG A 77 -5.28 20.98 9.79
C ARG A 77 -6.04 19.89 10.56
N PRO A 78 -6.81 20.27 11.60
CA PRO A 78 -7.54 19.31 12.40
C PRO A 78 -8.70 18.72 11.61
N VAL A 79 -9.20 17.56 12.03
CA VAL A 79 -10.45 16.99 11.54
C VAL A 79 -11.46 17.04 12.67
N ILE A 80 -12.53 17.81 12.49
CA ILE A 80 -13.52 18.12 13.50
C ILE A 80 -14.75 17.23 13.31
N ASP A 81 -15.34 16.81 14.43
CA ASP A 81 -16.52 15.96 14.47
C ASP A 81 -17.76 16.80 14.23
N ILE A 82 -18.64 16.28 13.37
CA ILE A 82 -20.01 16.75 13.27
C ILE A 82 -20.88 15.81 14.12
N ILE A 83 -21.72 16.41 14.97
CA ILE A 83 -22.63 15.77 15.91
C ILE A 83 -23.93 16.57 15.96
N ASN A 84 -25.05 15.90 15.70
CA ASN A 84 -26.40 16.45 15.68
C ASN A 84 -26.55 17.68 14.76
N GLY A 85 -25.98 17.60 13.55
CA GLY A 85 -26.06 18.68 12.56
C GLY A 85 -25.19 19.91 12.88
N SER A 86 -24.28 19.80 13.85
CA SER A 86 -23.40 20.87 14.32
C SER A 86 -21.98 20.33 14.52
N TYR A 87 -20.95 21.16 14.71
CA TYR A 87 -19.56 20.68 14.84
C TYR A 87 -18.87 21.10 16.13
N LEU A 88 -17.95 20.27 16.63
CA LEU A 88 -17.21 20.59 17.86
C LEU A 88 -16.35 21.85 17.69
N ARG A 89 -16.21 22.64 18.77
CA ARG A 89 -15.39 23.87 18.77
C ARG A 89 -13.98 23.59 18.25
N PRO A 90 -13.54 24.24 17.17
CA PRO A 90 -12.19 24.06 16.65
C PRO A 90 -11.13 24.72 17.54
N GLY A 91 -9.96 24.08 17.63
CA GLY A 91 -8.77 24.68 18.25
C GLY A 91 -8.03 25.63 17.31
N ALA A 92 -7.00 26.32 17.80
CA ALA A 92 -6.12 27.14 16.98
C ALA A 92 -5.46 26.32 15.85
N PRO A 93 -5.23 26.89 14.65
CA PRO A 93 -5.54 28.28 14.26
C PRO A 93 -7.00 28.54 13.84
N TRP A 94 -7.88 27.55 13.96
CA TRP A 94 -9.24 27.58 13.39
C TRP A 94 -10.34 28.00 14.39
N SER A 95 -9.97 28.57 15.54
CA SER A 95 -10.93 28.91 16.60
C SER A 95 -12.02 29.89 16.16
N ALA A 96 -11.74 30.75 15.18
CA ALA A 96 -12.72 31.69 14.61
C ALA A 96 -13.92 30.98 13.95
N LEU A 97 -13.77 29.71 13.55
CA LEU A 97 -14.90 28.93 13.04
C LEU A 97 -15.98 28.71 14.09
N ASP A 98 -15.74 28.92 15.39
CA ASP A 98 -16.79 28.86 16.40
C ASP A 98 -17.67 30.13 16.45
N ASP A 99 -17.20 31.23 15.84
CA ASP A 99 -17.95 32.48 15.83
C ASP A 99 -19.20 32.34 14.95
N ALA A 100 -20.29 32.98 15.38
CA ALA A 100 -21.61 32.85 14.73
C ALA A 100 -21.61 33.23 13.24
N GLU A 101 -20.68 34.09 12.82
CA GLU A 101 -20.49 34.49 11.42
C GLU A 101 -20.06 33.31 10.53
N PHE A 102 -19.17 32.43 11.01
CA PHE A 102 -18.70 31.26 10.27
C PHE A 102 -19.57 30.03 10.55
N ARG A 103 -20.02 29.89 11.80
CA ARG A 103 -20.75 28.71 12.26
C ARG A 103 -22.12 28.54 11.62
N LYS A 104 -22.91 29.60 11.56
CA LYS A 104 -24.29 29.52 11.02
C LYS A 104 -24.31 29.08 9.55
N PRO A 105 -23.48 29.64 8.64
CA PRO A 105 -23.47 29.20 7.25
C PRO A 105 -22.98 27.75 7.06
N ILE A 106 -21.97 27.33 7.83
CA ILE A 106 -21.46 25.96 7.80
C ILE A 106 -22.52 24.96 8.30
N GLU A 107 -23.14 25.23 9.44
CA GLU A 107 -24.20 24.37 10.00
C GLU A 107 -25.41 24.27 9.07
N ALA A 108 -25.75 25.36 8.38
CA ALA A 108 -26.83 25.35 7.38
C ALA A 108 -26.51 24.45 6.18
N ALA A 109 -25.23 24.18 5.89
CA ALA A 109 -24.82 23.33 4.77
C ALA A 109 -24.77 21.83 5.13
N ILE A 110 -24.48 21.49 6.39
CA ILE A 110 -24.33 20.09 6.86
C ILE A 110 -25.47 19.14 6.46
N PRO A 111 -26.77 19.54 6.54
CA PRO A 111 -27.88 18.65 6.17
C PRO A 111 -27.93 18.28 4.69
N ALA A 112 -27.30 19.07 3.81
CA ALA A 112 -27.32 18.85 2.36
C ALA A 112 -26.16 17.97 1.87
N ILE A 113 -25.30 17.47 2.77
CA ILE A 113 -24.10 16.69 2.44
C ILE A 113 -24.25 15.27 2.99
N GLY A 114 -24.17 14.29 2.09
CA GLY A 114 -24.48 12.87 2.35
C GLY A 114 -23.40 11.92 1.85
N ARG A 115 -23.34 10.73 2.45
CA ARG A 115 -22.47 9.63 2.03
C ARG A 115 -23.19 8.83 0.96
N VAL A 116 -22.53 8.57 -0.16
CA VAL A 116 -23.09 7.75 -1.23
C VAL A 116 -22.85 6.29 -0.87
N GLU A 117 -23.93 5.52 -0.73
CA GLU A 117 -23.95 4.11 -0.38
C GLU A 117 -24.30 3.27 -1.62
N VAL A 118 -23.62 2.14 -1.79
CA VAL A 118 -23.94 1.12 -2.79
C VAL A 118 -23.88 -0.22 -2.07
N PRO A 119 -24.92 -0.62 -1.33
CA PRO A 119 -24.91 -1.81 -0.49
C PRO A 119 -24.61 -3.10 -1.27
N GLU A 120 -24.96 -3.12 -2.56
CA GLU A 120 -24.75 -4.24 -3.48
C GLU A 120 -23.32 -4.30 -4.04
N HIS A 121 -22.50 -3.28 -3.81
CA HIS A 121 -21.12 -3.25 -4.30
C HIS A 121 -20.30 -4.32 -3.57
N PRO A 122 -19.57 -5.19 -4.30
CA PRO A 122 -18.94 -6.38 -3.72
C PRO A 122 -17.91 -6.07 -2.64
N THR A 123 -17.30 -4.89 -2.69
CA THR A 123 -16.12 -4.54 -1.88
C THR A 123 -16.22 -3.22 -1.13
N LEU A 124 -17.19 -2.35 -1.47
CA LEU A 124 -17.28 -0.97 -1.01
C LEU A 124 -18.74 -0.60 -0.73
N PRO A 125 -19.26 -0.84 0.49
CA PRO A 125 -20.66 -0.56 0.79
C PRO A 125 -21.01 0.94 0.70
N TYR A 126 -20.00 1.81 0.77
CA TYR A 126 -20.11 3.22 0.45
C TYR A 126 -19.04 3.59 -0.57
N VAL A 127 -19.39 4.54 -1.44
CA VAL A 127 -18.60 4.90 -2.61
C VAL A 127 -18.11 6.36 -2.65
N GLY A 128 -18.43 7.17 -1.64
CA GLY A 128 -17.90 8.54 -1.53
C GLY A 128 -18.87 9.50 -0.85
N THR A 129 -18.72 10.77 -1.16
CA THR A 129 -19.53 11.88 -0.67
C THR A 129 -20.28 12.53 -1.83
N GLY A 130 -21.41 13.18 -1.54
CA GLY A 130 -21.97 14.18 -2.44
C GLY A 130 -22.86 15.17 -1.71
N PHE A 131 -23.42 16.12 -2.46
CA PHE A 131 -24.22 17.18 -1.88
C PHE A 131 -25.32 17.71 -2.80
N VAL A 132 -26.44 18.15 -2.20
CA VAL A 132 -27.60 18.65 -2.93
C VAL A 132 -27.26 20.00 -3.56
N VAL A 133 -27.46 20.12 -4.87
CA VAL A 133 -27.07 21.29 -5.69
C VAL A 133 -28.25 21.94 -6.43
N GLY A 134 -29.41 21.30 -6.40
CA GLY A 134 -30.66 21.79 -6.97
C GLY A 134 -31.84 21.00 -6.43
N ARG A 135 -33.03 21.24 -7.00
CA ARG A 135 -34.24 20.50 -6.63
C ARG A 135 -34.12 19.04 -7.10
N GLY A 136 -34.23 18.09 -6.17
CA GLY A 136 -34.07 16.65 -6.44
C GLY A 136 -32.69 16.25 -6.96
N LEU A 137 -31.72 17.18 -6.93
CA LEU A 137 -30.48 17.09 -7.69
C LEU A 137 -29.28 17.10 -6.76
N MET A 138 -28.41 16.12 -6.93
CA MET A 138 -27.20 15.95 -6.15
C MET A 138 -25.97 15.85 -7.05
N MET A 139 -24.86 16.40 -6.57
CA MET A 139 -23.56 16.35 -7.23
C MET A 139 -22.61 15.43 -6.46
N THR A 140 -21.81 14.67 -7.21
CA THR A 140 -20.68 13.89 -6.70
C THR A 140 -19.59 13.85 -7.78
N ASN A 141 -18.49 13.12 -7.57
CA ASN A 141 -17.47 12.92 -8.58
C ASN A 141 -17.93 11.97 -9.70
N ARG A 142 -17.31 12.10 -10.87
CA ARG A 142 -17.51 11.18 -11.98
C ARG A 142 -17.04 9.78 -11.60
N HIS A 143 -15.87 9.65 -10.99
CA HIS A 143 -15.36 8.33 -10.63
C HIS A 143 -16.23 7.63 -9.58
N VAL A 144 -16.81 8.40 -8.65
CA VAL A 144 -17.81 7.87 -7.70
C VAL A 144 -19.02 7.30 -8.45
N ALA A 145 -19.54 8.03 -9.45
CA ALA A 145 -20.68 7.57 -10.26
C ALA A 145 -20.35 6.37 -11.17
N GLU A 146 -19.14 6.32 -11.73
CA GLU A 146 -18.69 5.24 -12.61
C GLU A 146 -18.59 3.88 -11.90
N LEU A 147 -18.48 3.86 -10.56
CA LEU A 147 -18.50 2.62 -9.76
C LEU A 147 -19.84 1.87 -9.85
N PHE A 148 -20.95 2.58 -10.09
CA PHE A 148 -22.28 1.99 -10.14
C PHE A 148 -23.06 2.31 -11.43
N THR A 149 -22.52 3.14 -12.33
CA THR A 149 -23.19 3.57 -13.57
C THR A 149 -22.30 3.35 -14.80
N LEU A 150 -22.89 2.78 -15.85
CA LEU A 150 -22.32 2.74 -17.20
C LEU A 150 -22.73 3.98 -17.99
N GLY A 151 -21.85 4.46 -18.88
CA GLY A 151 -22.13 5.58 -19.79
C GLY A 151 -21.29 6.81 -19.49
N LEU A 152 -21.36 7.81 -20.37
CA LEU A 152 -20.59 9.05 -20.24
C LEU A 152 -21.34 10.23 -20.88
N GLY A 153 -21.12 11.43 -20.35
CA GLY A 153 -21.90 12.62 -20.68
C GLY A 153 -23.35 12.43 -20.28
N MET A 154 -24.24 12.44 -21.26
CA MET A 154 -25.67 12.15 -21.09
C MET A 154 -26.09 10.90 -21.87
N ARG A 155 -25.14 10.14 -22.41
CA ARG A 155 -25.39 9.03 -23.32
C ARG A 155 -25.18 7.69 -22.63
N GLY A 156 -26.17 6.81 -22.77
CA GLY A 156 -26.06 5.42 -22.32
C GLY A 156 -26.01 5.23 -20.81
N LEU A 157 -26.35 6.27 -20.04
CA LEU A 157 -26.38 6.28 -18.58
C LEU A 157 -27.39 5.25 -18.06
N ARG A 158 -26.88 4.23 -17.39
CA ARG A 158 -27.68 3.18 -16.73
C ARG A 158 -26.88 2.59 -15.58
N PHE A 159 -27.55 2.16 -14.53
CA PHE A 159 -26.90 1.43 -13.46
C PHE A 159 -26.24 0.15 -14.00
N GLN A 160 -25.10 -0.19 -13.43
CA GLN A 160 -24.45 -1.46 -13.69
C GLN A 160 -25.36 -2.61 -13.20
N PRO A 161 -25.40 -3.76 -13.90
CA PRO A 161 -26.20 -4.89 -13.46
C PRO A 161 -25.87 -5.32 -12.03
N GLY A 162 -26.86 -5.27 -11.13
CA GLY A 162 -26.70 -5.64 -9.72
C GLY A 162 -26.08 -4.54 -8.83
N LEU A 163 -26.05 -3.29 -9.30
CA LEU A 163 -25.63 -2.11 -8.53
C LEU A 163 -26.65 -0.97 -8.63
N ASP A 164 -27.95 -1.30 -8.61
CA ASP A 164 -29.05 -0.34 -8.81
C ASP A 164 -29.74 0.12 -7.51
N ASP A 165 -29.36 -0.46 -6.35
CA ASP A 165 -29.73 0.05 -5.03
C ASP A 165 -28.75 1.12 -4.51
N VAL A 166 -28.57 2.20 -5.26
CA VAL A 166 -27.71 3.32 -4.86
C VAL A 166 -28.48 4.25 -3.92
N GLN A 167 -27.89 4.59 -2.78
CA GLN A 167 -28.52 5.40 -1.74
C GLN A 167 -27.61 6.54 -1.27
N VAL A 168 -28.18 7.53 -0.60
CA VAL A 168 -27.45 8.64 0.03
C VAL A 168 -27.87 8.77 1.47
N ASP A 169 -26.92 8.62 2.40
CA ASP A 169 -27.17 8.78 3.83
C ASP A 169 -26.65 10.13 4.34
N PHE A 170 -27.56 11.00 4.82
CA PHE A 170 -27.23 12.33 5.34
C PHE A 170 -26.91 12.36 6.84
N LYS A 171 -27.03 11.25 7.58
CA LYS A 171 -27.04 11.25 9.06
C LYS A 171 -25.85 10.61 9.76
N ARG A 172 -24.95 9.93 9.03
CA ARG A 172 -23.79 9.18 9.56
C ARG A 172 -22.78 10.07 10.30
N GLU A 173 -23.14 10.57 11.48
CA GLU A 173 -22.37 11.48 12.33
C GLU A 173 -21.75 10.75 13.52
N ARG A 174 -20.75 11.34 14.19
CA ARG A 174 -20.07 10.65 15.30
C ARG A 174 -21.03 10.39 16.46
N GLY A 175 -21.05 9.14 16.93
CA GLY A 175 -21.85 8.72 18.09
C GLY A 175 -23.34 8.55 17.78
N SER A 176 -23.74 8.65 16.51
CA SER A 176 -25.11 8.43 16.06
C SER A 176 -25.20 7.14 15.25
N SER A 177 -26.17 6.28 15.57
CA SER A 177 -26.60 5.18 14.71
C SER A 177 -27.71 5.58 13.74
N ALA A 178 -28.11 6.85 13.73
CA ALA A 178 -29.15 7.34 12.83
C ALA A 178 -28.68 7.24 11.37
N SER A 179 -29.56 6.71 10.53
CA SER A 179 -29.39 6.61 9.09
C SER A 179 -30.63 7.17 8.42
N ALA A 180 -30.45 7.95 7.36
CA ALA A 180 -31.54 8.44 6.55
C ALA A 180 -31.16 8.24 5.07
N PRO A 181 -31.28 7.01 4.54
CA PRO A 181 -30.94 6.71 3.17
C PRO A 181 -32.01 7.23 2.20
N PHE A 182 -31.59 7.97 1.19
CA PHE A 182 -32.42 8.44 0.10
C PHE A 182 -31.97 7.76 -1.19
N ARG A 183 -32.91 7.16 -1.93
CA ARG A 183 -32.59 6.38 -3.13
C ARG A 183 -32.18 7.30 -4.28
N VAL A 184 -31.10 6.96 -4.97
CA VAL A 184 -30.72 7.57 -6.24
C VAL A 184 -31.57 6.94 -7.34
N ARG A 185 -32.41 7.76 -7.98
CA ARG A 185 -33.35 7.32 -9.02
C ARG A 185 -32.64 7.04 -10.35
N ARG A 186 -31.68 7.90 -10.72
CA ARG A 186 -30.85 7.78 -11.92
C ARG A 186 -29.68 8.76 -11.87
N VAL A 187 -28.63 8.45 -12.63
CA VAL A 187 -27.59 9.42 -12.98
C VAL A 187 -28.05 10.21 -14.21
N LEU A 188 -28.02 11.53 -14.10
CA LEU A 188 -28.43 12.48 -15.14
C LEU A 188 -27.27 12.84 -16.07
N MET A 189 -26.08 12.91 -15.52
CA MET A 189 -24.88 13.34 -16.22
C MET A 189 -23.64 12.76 -15.56
N ILE A 190 -22.69 12.28 -16.37
CA ILE A 190 -21.30 12.05 -15.97
C ILE A 190 -20.43 12.93 -16.86
N HIS A 191 -19.85 13.99 -16.33
CA HIS A 191 -19.16 14.99 -17.14
C HIS A 191 -17.94 14.37 -17.86
N PRO A 192 -17.82 14.48 -19.21
CA PRO A 192 -16.78 13.78 -19.96
C PRO A 192 -15.36 14.34 -19.74
N TYR A 193 -15.29 15.62 -19.32
CA TYR A 193 -14.06 16.31 -19.00
C TYR A 193 -13.71 16.38 -17.50
N TRP A 194 -14.56 17.05 -16.71
CA TRP A 194 -14.39 17.20 -15.27
C TRP A 194 -14.77 15.95 -14.47
N ASP A 195 -14.15 15.79 -13.30
CA ASP A 195 -14.50 14.73 -12.35
C ASP A 195 -15.79 15.06 -11.58
N MET A 196 -16.91 15.08 -12.30
CA MET A 196 -18.20 15.50 -11.78
C MET A 196 -19.33 14.67 -12.40
N ALA A 197 -20.29 14.29 -11.57
CA ALA A 197 -21.55 13.68 -11.99
C ALA A 197 -22.74 14.35 -11.28
N LEU A 198 -23.88 14.32 -11.95
CA LEU A 198 -25.17 14.77 -11.41
C LEU A 198 -26.13 13.58 -11.36
N MET A 199 -26.84 13.46 -10.24
CA MET A 199 -27.79 12.39 -10.01
C MET A 199 -29.10 12.91 -9.42
N GLU A 200 -30.20 12.28 -9.83
CA GLU A 200 -31.53 12.54 -9.30
C GLU A 200 -31.74 11.66 -8.07
N VAL A 201 -32.08 12.27 -6.94
CA VAL A 201 -32.28 11.56 -5.66
C VAL A 201 -33.70 11.79 -5.19
N GLU A 202 -34.40 10.71 -4.87
CA GLU A 202 -35.77 10.78 -4.37
C GLU A 202 -35.79 11.36 -2.95
N GLY A 203 -36.73 12.26 -2.65
CA GLY A 203 -36.96 12.77 -1.29
C GLY A 203 -36.01 13.86 -0.79
N VAL A 204 -34.98 14.25 -1.56
CA VAL A 204 -34.07 15.36 -1.17
C VAL A 204 -34.64 16.76 -1.39
N ASP A 205 -35.84 16.87 -1.99
CA ASP A 205 -36.55 18.15 -2.19
C ASP A 205 -36.84 18.90 -0.87
N GLY A 206 -36.89 18.20 0.26
CA GLY A 206 -37.03 18.79 1.59
C GLY A 206 -35.74 19.38 2.15
N LEU A 207 -34.59 19.13 1.51
CA LEU A 207 -33.29 19.68 1.90
C LEU A 207 -33.01 20.98 1.15
N ARG A 208 -32.34 21.92 1.81
CA ARG A 208 -31.91 23.17 1.18
C ARG A 208 -30.71 22.90 0.27
N PRO A 209 -30.79 23.13 -1.05
CA PRO A 209 -29.64 22.93 -1.92
C PRO A 209 -28.52 23.93 -1.64
N LEU A 210 -27.28 23.49 -1.83
CA LEU A 210 -26.09 24.32 -1.72
C LEU A 210 -25.87 25.12 -3.00
N THR A 211 -25.63 26.42 -2.85
CA THR A 211 -25.28 27.30 -3.99
C THR A 211 -23.78 27.27 -4.24
N LEU A 212 -23.40 27.07 -5.50
CA LEU A 212 -22.02 27.10 -5.96
C LEU A 212 -21.59 28.54 -6.24
N ASP A 213 -20.48 28.97 -5.65
CA ASP A 213 -19.91 30.29 -5.87
C ASP A 213 -18.94 30.29 -7.06
N SER A 214 -19.35 30.94 -8.13
CA SER A 214 -18.70 30.88 -9.44
C SER A 214 -17.59 31.92 -9.65
N ARG A 215 -17.07 32.52 -8.58
CA ARG A 215 -15.90 33.42 -8.65
C ARG A 215 -14.69 32.66 -9.20
N HIS A 216 -13.83 33.33 -9.97
CA HIS A 216 -12.65 32.68 -10.54
C HIS A 216 -11.71 32.23 -9.42
N VAL A 217 -10.95 31.16 -9.66
CA VAL A 217 -10.03 30.56 -8.67
C VAL A 217 -9.02 31.57 -8.11
N ASP A 218 -8.58 32.52 -8.91
CA ASP A 218 -7.66 33.59 -8.49
C ASP A 218 -8.30 34.59 -7.51
N GLU A 219 -9.62 34.79 -7.59
CA GLU A 219 -10.36 35.70 -6.70
C GLU A 219 -10.56 35.10 -5.30
N VAL A 220 -10.39 33.79 -5.15
CA VAL A 220 -10.63 33.03 -3.92
C VAL A 220 -9.37 32.38 -3.37
N ARG A 221 -8.20 32.77 -3.87
CA ARG A 221 -6.90 32.26 -3.41
C ARG A 221 -6.66 32.57 -1.93
N GLU A 222 -6.06 31.65 -1.19
CA GLU A 222 -5.77 31.73 0.25
C GLU A 222 -7.01 31.86 1.18
N GLN A 223 -8.23 31.76 0.61
CA GLN A 223 -9.48 31.83 1.35
C GLN A 223 -9.60 30.64 2.32
N ASP A 224 -10.07 30.93 3.53
CA ASP A 224 -10.38 29.90 4.53
C ASP A 224 -11.60 29.10 4.07
N VAL A 225 -11.43 27.79 4.03
CA VAL A 225 -12.45 26.84 3.58
C VAL A 225 -12.65 25.74 4.59
N VAL A 226 -13.82 25.11 4.52
CA VAL A 226 -14.09 23.84 5.19
C VAL A 226 -14.52 22.82 4.16
N VAL A 227 -13.93 21.63 4.23
CA VAL A 227 -14.39 20.46 3.48
C VAL A 227 -15.28 19.64 4.39
N ILE A 228 -16.46 19.26 3.91
CA ILE A 228 -17.36 18.37 4.67
C ILE A 228 -17.54 17.09 3.86
N GLY A 229 -17.15 15.98 4.48
CA GLY A 229 -17.11 14.67 3.84
C GLY A 229 -17.04 13.51 4.83
N TYR A 230 -16.83 12.31 4.28
CA TYR A 230 -16.81 11.05 5.03
C TYR A 230 -15.43 10.37 4.90
N PRO A 231 -14.40 10.84 5.61
CA PRO A 231 -13.07 10.23 5.56
C PRO A 231 -13.10 8.77 6.02
N ALA A 232 -12.63 7.88 5.17
CA ALA A 232 -12.31 6.50 5.47
C ALA A 232 -10.86 6.39 5.96
N GLN A 233 -10.57 5.30 6.67
CA GLN A 233 -9.20 4.96 7.02
C GLN A 233 -8.43 4.64 5.76
N ASP A 234 -7.22 5.16 5.66
CA ASP A 234 -6.40 5.00 4.48
C ASP A 234 -5.08 4.32 4.83
N PRO A 235 -4.86 3.04 4.51
CA PRO A 235 -3.65 2.32 4.90
C PRO A 235 -2.34 2.88 4.32
N ARG A 236 -2.37 3.92 3.47
CA ARG A 236 -1.22 4.52 2.77
C ARG A 236 -0.63 5.72 3.48
N ASN A 237 -1.41 6.41 4.30
CA ASN A 237 -0.92 7.53 5.11
C ASN A 237 -0.34 6.97 6.41
N ASP A 238 0.66 7.63 6.99
CA ASP A 238 1.24 7.20 8.28
C ASP A 238 0.14 6.96 9.33
N ALA A 239 0.07 5.75 9.88
CA ALA A 239 -1.03 5.34 10.75
C ALA A 239 -1.05 6.19 12.04
N ALA A 240 0.13 6.58 12.55
CA ALA A 240 0.23 7.47 13.71
C ALA A 240 -0.24 8.89 13.37
N LEU A 241 0.08 9.41 12.18
CA LEU A 241 -0.38 10.69 11.66
C LEU A 241 -1.89 10.71 11.44
N GLN A 242 -2.44 9.67 10.81
CA GLN A 242 -3.87 9.52 10.62
C GLN A 242 -4.61 9.40 11.95
N HIS A 243 -4.11 8.56 12.86
CA HIS A 243 -4.67 8.45 14.19
C HIS A 243 -4.61 9.79 14.93
N ARG A 244 -3.52 10.55 14.80
CA ARG A 244 -3.39 11.88 15.40
C ARG A 244 -4.39 12.89 14.83
N ILE A 245 -4.57 12.92 13.51
CA ILE A 245 -5.40 13.92 12.81
C ILE A 245 -6.89 13.56 12.86
N PHE A 246 -7.23 12.31 12.54
CA PHE A 246 -8.61 11.80 12.47
C PHE A 246 -9.09 11.19 13.79
N ARG A 247 -8.20 11.02 14.78
CA ARG A 247 -8.50 10.49 16.13
C ARG A 247 -9.11 9.10 16.10
N GLY A 248 -8.73 8.29 15.10
CA GLY A 248 -9.25 6.94 14.91
C GLY A 248 -10.74 6.86 14.54
N VAL A 249 -11.37 7.97 14.18
CA VAL A 249 -12.79 8.03 13.83
C VAL A 249 -12.93 8.26 12.33
N TYR A 250 -13.45 7.24 11.65
CA TYR A 250 -13.63 7.21 10.20
C TYR A 250 -15.07 6.87 9.83
N GLN A 251 -15.40 7.01 8.54
CA GLN A 251 -16.68 6.63 7.94
C GLN A 251 -17.88 7.42 8.50
N VAL A 252 -17.63 8.52 9.18
CA VAL A 252 -18.65 9.45 9.69
C VAL A 252 -18.42 10.83 9.10
N LYS A 253 -19.43 11.67 9.10
CA LYS A 253 -19.38 13.04 8.58
C LYS A 253 -18.40 13.87 9.42
N ARG A 254 -17.43 14.48 8.75
CA ARG A 254 -16.39 15.31 9.36
C ARG A 254 -16.33 16.67 8.72
N LEU A 255 -15.81 17.63 9.48
CA LEU A 255 -15.47 18.96 9.01
C LEU A 255 -13.95 19.14 9.01
N GLN A 256 -13.38 19.50 7.87
CA GLN A 256 -11.94 19.53 7.61
C GLN A 256 -11.52 20.92 7.12
N PRO A 257 -11.14 21.83 8.03
CA PRO A 257 -10.70 23.18 7.69
C PRO A 257 -9.36 23.18 6.94
N GLY A 258 -9.21 24.16 6.05
CA GLY A 258 -8.02 24.39 5.27
C GLY A 258 -8.08 25.71 4.52
N LYS A 259 -7.14 25.92 3.61
CA LYS A 259 -7.03 27.09 2.74
C LYS A 259 -7.02 26.68 1.28
N LEU A 260 -7.56 27.53 0.42
CA LEU A 260 -7.35 27.42 -1.02
C LEU A 260 -5.93 27.83 -1.40
N MET A 261 -5.33 27.08 -2.33
CA MET A 261 -3.95 27.28 -2.80
C MET A 261 -3.90 27.87 -4.22
N GLY A 262 -5.05 28.26 -4.77
CA GLY A 262 -5.22 28.72 -6.14
C GLY A 262 -5.32 27.58 -7.15
N ALA A 263 -5.08 27.89 -8.42
CA ALA A 263 -5.11 26.93 -9.50
C ALA A 263 -3.81 26.11 -9.54
N ARG A 264 -3.90 24.79 -9.70
CA ARG A 264 -2.73 23.91 -9.87
C ARG A 264 -2.99 22.87 -10.95
N ARG A 265 -1.94 22.53 -11.70
CA ARG A 265 -2.02 21.48 -12.71
C ARG A 265 -1.99 20.11 -12.05
N THR A 266 -2.91 19.24 -12.46
CA THR A 266 -2.97 17.84 -12.03
C THR A 266 -3.54 16.96 -13.13
N SER A 267 -3.33 15.64 -13.03
CA SER A 267 -3.91 14.67 -13.96
C SER A 267 -5.32 14.30 -13.50
N SER A 268 -6.27 14.24 -14.44
CA SER A 268 -7.64 13.77 -14.21
C SER A 268 -8.14 13.09 -15.49
N PHE A 269 -8.56 11.83 -15.45
CA PHE A 269 -9.02 11.05 -16.62
C PHE A 269 -8.12 11.12 -17.86
N GLY A 270 -6.82 10.92 -17.67
CA GLY A 270 -5.84 10.89 -18.77
C GLY A 270 -5.53 12.25 -19.39
N ARG A 271 -5.93 13.36 -18.75
CA ARG A 271 -5.63 14.72 -19.19
C ARG A 271 -5.07 15.57 -18.05
N MET A 272 -4.16 16.47 -18.41
CA MET A 272 -3.71 17.51 -17.48
C MET A 272 -4.75 18.63 -17.44
N VAL A 273 -5.33 18.85 -16.26
CA VAL A 273 -6.29 19.92 -15.99
C VAL A 273 -5.70 20.94 -15.03
N GLU A 274 -6.21 22.17 -15.11
CA GLU A 274 -5.94 23.21 -14.12
C GLU A 274 -7.09 23.18 -13.10
N ALA A 275 -6.82 22.59 -11.94
CA ALA A 275 -7.82 22.34 -10.90
C ALA A 275 -7.68 23.34 -9.74
N LEU A 276 -8.77 23.58 -9.02
CA LEU A 276 -8.74 24.30 -7.75
C LEU A 276 -7.97 23.46 -6.72
N ALA A 277 -7.00 24.03 -6.02
CA ALA A 277 -6.21 23.32 -5.01
C ALA A 277 -6.51 23.80 -3.58
N HIS A 278 -6.40 22.91 -2.60
CA HIS A 278 -6.57 23.22 -1.16
C HIS A 278 -5.69 22.32 -0.27
N ASP A 279 -5.56 22.66 1.01
CA ASP A 279 -4.67 21.95 1.96
C ASP A 279 -5.38 21.29 3.17
N SER A 280 -6.70 21.17 3.13
CA SER A 280 -7.49 20.46 4.15
C SER A 280 -7.04 19.00 4.29
N SER A 281 -7.09 18.42 5.49
CA SER A 281 -6.77 17.00 5.71
C SER A 281 -7.91 16.11 5.21
N THR A 282 -7.75 15.51 4.02
CA THR A 282 -8.68 14.53 3.43
C THR A 282 -8.07 13.14 3.44
N LEU A 283 -8.91 12.13 3.19
CA LEU A 283 -8.57 10.71 2.98
C LEU A 283 -9.62 10.09 2.06
N GLY A 284 -9.43 8.83 1.65
CA GLY A 284 -10.39 8.08 0.86
C GLY A 284 -11.84 8.27 1.36
N GLY A 285 -12.81 8.37 0.46
CA GLY A 285 -14.22 8.63 0.81
C GLY A 285 -14.58 10.12 0.95
N ASN A 286 -13.59 11.02 0.90
CA ASN A 286 -13.86 12.45 0.72
C ASN A 286 -14.13 12.82 -0.74
N SER A 287 -13.83 11.97 -1.72
CA SER A 287 -14.26 12.19 -3.09
C SER A 287 -15.75 12.57 -3.17
N GLY A 288 -16.01 13.72 -3.76
CA GLY A 288 -17.32 14.32 -3.94
C GLY A 288 -17.73 15.28 -2.82
N SER A 289 -16.84 15.55 -1.86
CA SER A 289 -17.07 16.51 -0.78
C SER A 289 -17.19 17.93 -1.30
N ALA A 290 -18.08 18.69 -0.68
CA ALA A 290 -18.21 20.12 -0.91
C ALA A 290 -17.04 20.87 -0.25
N ILE A 291 -16.35 21.71 -1.02
CA ILE A 291 -15.42 22.71 -0.47
C ILE A 291 -16.21 23.99 -0.25
N LEU A 292 -16.50 24.31 1.00
CA LEU A 292 -17.28 25.49 1.39
C LEU A 292 -16.36 26.66 1.72
N ASP A 293 -16.70 27.85 1.23
CA ASP A 293 -16.20 29.09 1.82
C ASP A 293 -16.63 29.15 3.28
N ALA A 294 -15.67 29.25 4.21
CA ALA A 294 -15.96 29.21 5.63
C ALA A 294 -16.90 30.36 6.07
N ARG A 295 -16.88 31.50 5.38
CA ARG A 295 -17.70 32.67 5.75
C ARG A 295 -19.10 32.64 5.15
N SER A 296 -19.25 32.31 3.87
CA SER A 296 -20.57 32.34 3.22
C SER A 296 -21.31 31.00 3.22
N GLY A 297 -20.62 29.89 3.47
CA GLY A 297 -21.19 28.53 3.37
C GLY A 297 -21.52 28.10 1.94
N LYS A 298 -21.06 28.86 0.93
CA LYS A 298 -21.25 28.51 -0.49
C LYS A 298 -20.14 27.59 -0.98
N VAL A 299 -20.44 26.77 -1.98
CA VAL A 299 -19.52 25.76 -2.51
C VAL A 299 -18.57 26.41 -3.53
N LEU A 300 -17.28 26.39 -3.26
CA LEU A 300 -16.22 26.87 -4.17
C LEU A 300 -15.73 25.77 -5.13
N GLY A 301 -15.89 24.50 -4.76
CA GLY A 301 -15.51 23.39 -5.62
C GLY A 301 -15.95 22.03 -5.10
N LEU A 302 -15.78 21.04 -5.98
CA LEU A 302 -16.05 19.63 -5.76
C LEU A 302 -14.71 18.89 -5.60
N HIS A 303 -14.38 18.44 -4.38
CA HIS A 303 -13.14 17.71 -4.11
C HIS A 303 -13.10 16.39 -4.87
N PHE A 304 -11.94 16.00 -5.43
CA PHE A 304 -11.79 14.74 -6.18
C PHE A 304 -10.50 13.95 -5.92
N GLY A 305 -9.54 14.48 -5.16
CA GLY A 305 -8.28 13.79 -4.88
C GLY A 305 -7.18 14.71 -4.39
N GLY A 306 -5.95 14.21 -4.35
CA GLY A 306 -4.79 14.91 -3.79
C GLY A 306 -3.46 14.23 -4.06
N ARG A 307 -2.40 14.84 -3.55
CA ARG A 307 -1.03 14.35 -3.56
C ARG A 307 -0.44 14.60 -2.19
N TYR A 308 0.09 13.53 -1.58
CA TYR A 308 0.62 13.55 -0.22
C TYR A 308 1.69 14.64 -0.06
N LEU A 309 1.53 15.46 0.99
CA LEU A 309 2.36 16.61 1.30
C LEU A 309 2.43 17.73 0.23
N GLU A 310 1.61 17.67 -0.83
CA GLU A 310 1.65 18.64 -1.93
C GLU A 310 0.39 19.52 -2.00
N ALA A 311 -0.77 18.93 -2.28
CA ALA A 311 -2.06 19.60 -2.38
C ALA A 311 -3.21 18.59 -2.53
N ASN A 312 -4.41 19.00 -2.16
CA ASN A 312 -5.66 18.40 -2.61
C ASN A 312 -6.26 19.19 -3.77
N TYR A 313 -7.07 18.55 -4.61
CA TYR A 313 -7.62 19.09 -5.85
C TYR A 313 -9.14 18.97 -5.93
N ALA A 314 -9.75 19.92 -6.63
CA ALA A 314 -11.19 20.04 -6.81
C ALA A 314 -11.56 20.60 -8.18
N VAL A 315 -12.73 20.21 -8.68
CA VAL A 315 -13.36 20.86 -9.83
C VAL A 315 -13.91 22.20 -9.35
N SER A 316 -13.51 23.29 -10.00
CA SER A 316 -13.91 24.64 -9.62
C SER A 316 -15.39 24.89 -9.94
N ALA A 317 -16.12 25.52 -9.01
CA ALA A 317 -17.48 25.99 -9.26
C ALA A 317 -17.55 27.01 -10.41
N HIS A 318 -16.47 27.76 -10.65
CA HIS A 318 -16.35 28.65 -11.81
C HIS A 318 -16.41 27.89 -13.13
N ASP A 319 -15.65 26.80 -13.27
CA ASP A 319 -15.63 26.03 -14.51
C ASP A 319 -16.95 25.30 -14.75
N LEU A 320 -17.58 24.80 -13.69
CA LEU A 320 -18.91 24.20 -13.78
C LEU A 320 -19.97 25.20 -14.22
N SER A 321 -19.89 26.46 -13.79
CA SER A 321 -20.88 27.49 -14.17
C SER A 321 -20.75 28.00 -15.61
N ARG A 322 -19.67 27.61 -16.30
CA ARG A 322 -19.43 27.91 -17.72
C ARG A 322 -20.04 26.87 -18.67
N ASP A 323 -20.37 25.69 -18.16
CA ASP A 323 -21.02 24.63 -18.94
C ASP A 323 -22.55 24.78 -18.91
N SER A 324 -23.15 25.11 -20.06
CA SER A 324 -24.61 25.28 -20.16
C SER A 324 -25.37 24.03 -19.74
N ARG A 325 -24.85 22.82 -20.02
CA ARG A 325 -25.54 21.57 -19.66
C ARG A 325 -25.64 21.38 -18.15
N VAL A 326 -24.63 21.84 -17.41
CA VAL A 326 -24.62 21.80 -15.94
C VAL A 326 -25.61 22.82 -15.38
N VAL A 327 -25.65 24.02 -15.98
CA VAL A 327 -26.61 25.07 -15.61
C VAL A 327 -28.05 24.63 -15.92
N ASP A 328 -28.29 24.09 -17.11
CA ASP A 328 -29.60 23.63 -17.60
C ASP A 328 -30.12 22.42 -16.81
N ALA A 329 -29.22 21.62 -16.23
CA ALA A 329 -29.59 20.53 -15.32
C ALA A 329 -30.18 21.04 -13.99
N GLY A 330 -30.06 22.34 -13.68
CA GLY A 330 -30.66 22.96 -12.49
C GLY A 330 -29.71 23.14 -11.31
N VAL A 331 -28.39 23.11 -11.54
CA VAL A 331 -27.37 23.42 -10.51
C VAL A 331 -27.44 24.90 -10.14
N LEU A 332 -27.52 25.20 -8.84
CA LEU A 332 -27.60 26.57 -8.34
C LEU A 332 -26.22 27.23 -8.29
N PHE A 333 -26.02 28.31 -9.05
CA PHE A 333 -24.82 29.14 -9.01
C PHE A 333 -25.11 30.55 -8.49
N THR A 334 -24.11 31.21 -7.89
CA THR A 334 -24.16 32.65 -7.60
C THR A 334 -24.24 33.48 -8.88
N LYS A 335 -23.55 33.03 -9.92
CA LYS A 335 -23.60 33.58 -11.27
C LYS A 335 -23.33 32.48 -12.29
N THR A 336 -24.14 32.43 -13.34
CA THR A 336 -23.87 31.58 -14.50
C THR A 336 -22.88 32.28 -15.42
N ASN A 337 -21.78 31.62 -15.78
CA ASN A 337 -20.75 32.16 -16.67
C ASN A 337 -20.75 31.46 -18.03
N VAL A 338 -21.94 31.03 -18.48
CA VAL A 338 -22.11 30.23 -19.71
C VAL A 338 -21.45 30.91 -20.90
N GLY A 339 -20.61 30.15 -21.62
CA GLY A 339 -19.94 30.59 -22.83
C GLY A 339 -18.42 30.78 -22.69
N GLY A 340 -17.83 31.38 -23.72
CA GLY A 340 -16.38 31.46 -23.89
C GLY A 340 -15.77 30.18 -24.47
N GLN A 341 -14.45 30.16 -24.62
CA GLN A 341 -13.73 28.98 -25.10
C GLN A 341 -13.69 27.93 -23.98
N LEU A 342 -14.46 26.85 -24.14
CA LEU A 342 -14.55 25.77 -23.17
C LEU A 342 -13.55 24.66 -23.53
N PRO A 343 -12.56 24.33 -22.67
CA PRO A 343 -11.62 23.22 -22.91
C PRO A 343 -12.32 21.88 -23.17
N TRP A 344 -13.53 21.73 -22.63
CA TRP A 344 -14.33 20.51 -22.72
C TRP A 344 -15.33 20.49 -23.88
N ALA A 345 -15.41 21.52 -24.73
CA ALA A 345 -16.37 21.56 -25.83
C ALA A 345 -16.26 20.32 -26.75
N ASN A 346 -15.05 19.88 -27.06
CA ASN A 346 -14.82 18.68 -27.88
C ASN A 346 -15.18 17.39 -27.15
N ALA A 347 -14.96 17.32 -25.83
CA ALA A 347 -15.27 16.12 -25.03
C ALA A 347 -16.76 15.78 -25.03
N TRP A 348 -17.63 16.74 -25.34
CA TRP A 348 -19.07 16.56 -25.39
C TRP A 348 -19.61 16.11 -26.75
N LYS A 349 -18.88 16.31 -27.86
CA LYS A 349 -19.36 16.00 -29.22
C LYS A 349 -19.89 14.57 -29.39
N ASP A 350 -19.25 13.60 -28.75
CA ASP A 350 -19.63 12.18 -28.82
C ASP A 350 -20.49 11.71 -27.62
N ASN A 351 -20.65 12.58 -26.62
CA ASN A 351 -21.25 12.28 -25.32
C ASN A 351 -22.56 13.08 -25.07
N GLU A 352 -22.99 13.86 -26.06
CA GLU A 352 -24.32 14.45 -26.10
C GLU A 352 -25.36 13.33 -26.28
N GLY A 353 -26.17 13.11 -25.25
CA GLY A 353 -27.38 12.31 -25.31
C GLY A 353 -28.55 13.13 -25.86
N PRO A 354 -29.71 12.52 -26.15
CA PRO A 354 -30.93 13.29 -26.36
C PRO A 354 -31.16 14.21 -25.14
N PRO A 355 -31.68 15.44 -25.32
CA PRO A 355 -31.86 16.37 -24.21
C PRO A 355 -32.65 15.71 -23.09
N ALA A 356 -32.24 15.96 -21.84
CA ALA A 356 -32.99 15.49 -20.68
C ALA A 356 -34.44 15.93 -20.83
N VAL A 357 -35.37 14.96 -20.88
CA VAL A 357 -36.79 15.28 -20.77
C VAL A 357 -36.94 15.97 -19.40
N PRO A 358 -37.48 17.20 -19.34
CA PRO A 358 -37.70 17.87 -18.07
C PRO A 358 -38.54 16.95 -17.16
N PRO A 359 -38.35 17.01 -15.83
CA PRO A 359 -39.10 16.16 -14.92
C PRO A 359 -40.59 16.23 -15.26
N SER A 360 -41.18 15.09 -15.57
CA SER A 360 -42.61 15.01 -15.89
C SER A 360 -43.39 15.57 -14.70
N PRO A 361 -44.47 16.35 -14.92
CA PRO A 361 -45.34 16.72 -13.81
C PRO A 361 -45.83 15.42 -13.13
N PRO A 362 -45.94 15.41 -11.79
CA PRO A 362 -46.28 14.20 -11.07
C PRO A 362 -47.62 13.66 -11.57
N PRO A 363 -47.81 12.33 -11.67
CA PRO A 363 -49.16 11.80 -11.73
C PRO A 363 -49.92 12.30 -10.49
N PRO A 364 -51.21 12.66 -10.61
CA PRO A 364 -51.98 13.10 -9.46
C PRO A 364 -51.86 12.04 -8.36
N SER A 365 -51.63 12.50 -7.12
CA SER A 365 -51.54 11.66 -5.93
C SER A 365 -52.64 10.59 -5.94
N PRO A 366 -52.39 9.35 -5.47
CA PRO A 366 -53.44 8.36 -5.38
C PRO A 366 -54.54 8.92 -4.47
N VAL A 367 -55.64 9.32 -5.09
CA VAL A 367 -56.89 9.56 -4.39
C VAL A 367 -57.26 8.21 -3.79
N LEU A 368 -57.42 8.16 -2.48
CA LEU A 368 -58.07 7.05 -1.80
C LEU A 368 -59.41 6.81 -2.50
N PHE A 369 -59.49 5.76 -3.32
CA PHE A 369 -60.72 5.42 -4.02
C PHE A 369 -61.74 4.96 -2.97
N ALA A 370 -62.81 5.75 -2.83
CA ALA A 370 -64.07 5.26 -2.29
C ALA A 370 -64.64 4.18 -3.21
N PRO A 371 -65.33 3.15 -2.69
CA PRO A 371 -65.84 2.06 -3.50
C PRO A 371 -66.90 2.57 -4.50
N ALA A 372 -66.70 2.26 -5.79
CA ALA A 372 -67.65 2.55 -6.85
C ALA A 372 -68.83 1.55 -6.82
N PRO A 373 -70.05 1.97 -7.21
CA PRO A 373 -71.24 1.12 -7.23
C PRO A 373 -71.17 0.03 -8.33
N PRO A 374 -71.97 -1.04 -8.23
CA PRO A 374 -71.79 -2.25 -9.04
C PRO A 374 -72.24 -2.03 -10.48
N GLY A 375 -71.36 -2.30 -11.46
CA GLY A 375 -71.73 -2.28 -12.87
C GLY A 375 -70.60 -2.21 -13.90
N GLU A 376 -69.35 -1.92 -13.54
CA GLU A 376 -68.27 -1.77 -14.53
C GLU A 376 -67.05 -2.67 -14.26
N SER A 377 -66.51 -3.23 -15.35
CA SER A 377 -65.39 -4.16 -15.37
C SER A 377 -64.06 -3.50 -15.01
N LEU A 378 -63.39 -4.04 -13.99
CA LEU A 378 -62.06 -3.63 -13.54
C LEU A 378 -60.97 -4.38 -14.32
N ALA A 379 -60.07 -3.66 -14.99
CA ALA A 379 -58.88 -4.22 -15.63
C ALA A 379 -57.68 -4.16 -14.66
N LEU A 380 -57.29 -5.32 -14.12
CA LEU A 380 -56.10 -5.50 -13.29
C LEU A 380 -54.97 -6.10 -14.14
N THR A 381 -53.79 -5.47 -14.12
CA THR A 381 -52.57 -6.08 -14.66
C THR A 381 -51.84 -6.77 -13.52
N ILE A 382 -51.83 -8.11 -13.53
CA ILE A 382 -51.12 -8.93 -12.54
C ILE A 382 -49.77 -9.34 -13.15
N PRO A 383 -48.62 -8.98 -12.56
CA PRO A 383 -47.34 -9.53 -12.98
C PRO A 383 -47.28 -11.01 -12.55
N LEU A 384 -47.29 -11.92 -13.53
CA LEU A 384 -47.11 -13.35 -13.32
C LEU A 384 -45.62 -13.71 -13.44
N HIS A 385 -45.08 -14.35 -12.40
CA HIS A 385 -43.78 -15.04 -12.48
C HIS A 385 -44.00 -16.52 -12.83
N ILE A 386 -43.48 -16.95 -13.98
CA ILE A 386 -43.50 -18.35 -14.44
C ILE A 386 -42.07 -18.91 -14.37
N THR A 387 -41.87 -19.99 -13.63
CA THR A 387 -40.60 -20.71 -13.56
C THR A 387 -40.65 -21.96 -14.45
N LEU A 388 -39.86 -21.98 -15.52
CA LEU A 388 -39.68 -23.15 -16.39
C LEU A 388 -38.37 -23.86 -16.06
N ARG A 389 -38.43 -25.17 -15.80
CA ARG A 389 -37.25 -26.04 -15.69
C ARG A 389 -37.11 -26.87 -16.97
N LEU A 390 -36.03 -26.64 -17.72
CA LEU A 390 -35.64 -27.48 -18.85
C LEU A 390 -34.65 -28.55 -18.35
N GLY A 391 -34.96 -29.82 -18.62
CA GLY A 391 -34.11 -30.96 -18.28
C GLY A 391 -32.83 -31.02 -19.14
N VAL A 392 -31.80 -31.67 -18.60
CA VAL A 392 -30.49 -31.84 -19.24
C VAL A 392 -30.62 -32.77 -20.45
N PRO A 393 -30.04 -32.45 -21.63
CA PRO A 393 -30.09 -33.36 -22.76
C PRO A 393 -29.17 -34.57 -22.52
N THR A 394 -29.75 -35.76 -22.57
CA THR A 394 -29.04 -37.03 -22.72
C THR A 394 -28.44 -37.11 -24.13
N LEU A 395 -27.11 -37.11 -24.23
CA LEU A 395 -26.41 -37.46 -25.47
C LEU A 395 -26.47 -38.98 -25.65
N ALA A 396 -27.28 -39.43 -26.60
CA ALA A 396 -27.23 -40.77 -27.14
C ALA A 396 -25.94 -40.94 -27.96
N GLY A 397 -25.13 -41.91 -27.59
CA GLY A 397 -23.94 -42.33 -28.33
C GLY A 397 -24.31 -43.24 -29.52
N ASN A 398 -23.70 -42.94 -30.66
CA ASN A 398 -23.41 -43.82 -31.80
C ASN A 398 -22.22 -43.16 -32.51
N GLY A 399 -21.08 -43.76 -32.83
CA GLY A 399 -20.52 -45.08 -32.62
C GLY A 399 -19.22 -45.13 -33.44
N GLN A 400 -18.14 -45.69 -32.87
CA GLN A 400 -16.94 -46.25 -33.51
C GLN A 400 -16.07 -45.26 -34.35
N THR A 401 -14.74 -45.26 -34.27
CA THR A 401 -13.82 -46.40 -34.36
C THR A 401 -12.55 -46.20 -33.55
N ALA A 402 -12.11 -47.30 -32.95
CA ALA A 402 -10.85 -47.49 -32.26
C ALA A 402 -9.67 -47.63 -33.23
N LEU A 403 -8.49 -47.16 -32.80
CA LEU A 403 -7.19 -47.76 -33.15
C LEU A 403 -6.35 -47.83 -31.87
N ALA A 404 -5.94 -49.05 -31.52
CA ALA A 404 -5.06 -49.39 -30.41
C ALA A 404 -3.67 -49.81 -30.98
N PRO A 405 -2.67 -50.20 -30.16
CA PRO A 405 -1.42 -49.45 -29.98
C PRO A 405 -0.16 -50.21 -30.46
N GLY A 406 0.99 -49.54 -30.46
CA GLY A 406 2.31 -50.12 -30.65
C GLY A 406 3.40 -49.28 -29.95
N PRO A 407 4.61 -49.84 -29.72
CA PRO A 407 5.04 -50.27 -28.39
C PRO A 407 5.96 -49.29 -27.64
N ALA A 408 6.04 -49.51 -26.32
CA ALA A 408 6.89 -48.80 -25.38
C ALA A 408 8.36 -49.23 -25.41
N VAL A 409 9.28 -48.28 -25.17
CA VAL A 409 10.69 -48.46 -24.77
C VAL A 409 11.07 -47.26 -23.85
N PRO A 410 11.92 -47.41 -22.82
CA PRO A 410 11.66 -46.93 -21.46
C PRO A 410 12.25 -45.55 -21.09
N ALA A 411 11.83 -45.06 -19.94
CA ALA A 411 12.22 -43.79 -19.33
C ALA A 411 13.71 -43.70 -18.93
N PRO A 412 14.32 -42.51 -19.01
CA PRO A 412 15.46 -42.16 -18.18
C PRO A 412 15.03 -41.41 -16.90
N VAL A 413 15.72 -41.81 -15.83
CA VAL A 413 15.79 -41.34 -14.44
C VAL A 413 15.64 -39.81 -14.25
N PRO A 414 14.89 -39.33 -13.24
CA PRO A 414 14.89 -37.91 -12.88
C PRO A 414 16.15 -37.57 -12.06
N GLY A 415 17.08 -36.86 -12.68
CA GLY A 415 18.24 -36.22 -12.03
C GLY A 415 18.37 -34.78 -12.52
N GLN A 416 18.27 -33.84 -11.57
CA GLN A 416 18.55 -32.39 -11.66
C GLN A 416 17.77 -31.54 -12.70
N PRO A 417 17.07 -30.49 -12.25
CA PRO A 417 17.19 -29.16 -12.85
C PRO A 417 18.40 -28.48 -12.18
N GLY A 418 19.50 -28.19 -12.86
CA GLY A 418 19.52 -27.37 -14.06
C GLY A 418 19.50 -25.92 -13.61
N GLY A 419 20.69 -25.37 -13.35
CA GLY A 419 20.90 -23.97 -12.98
C GLY A 419 20.25 -23.04 -13.98
N GLY A 420 19.54 -22.05 -13.47
CA GLY A 420 18.84 -21.05 -14.26
C GLY A 420 18.61 -19.79 -13.44
N VAL A 421 19.59 -18.89 -13.55
CA VAL A 421 19.52 -17.42 -13.62
C VAL A 421 18.67 -16.70 -12.56
N GLY A 422 19.31 -15.72 -11.90
CA GLY A 422 18.76 -14.90 -10.82
C GLY A 422 17.36 -14.37 -11.12
N ALA A 423 16.44 -14.61 -10.19
CA ALA A 423 15.07 -14.14 -10.32
C ALA A 423 14.44 -13.86 -8.96
N GLY A 424 14.24 -12.56 -8.69
CA GLY A 424 13.24 -12.05 -7.77
C GLY A 424 13.76 -11.73 -6.37
N ALA A 425 13.74 -10.44 -6.02
CA ALA A 425 13.64 -10.02 -4.64
C ALA A 425 12.49 -10.81 -3.97
N PRO A 426 12.72 -11.46 -2.83
CA PRO A 426 11.70 -12.25 -2.16
C PRO A 426 10.65 -11.33 -1.56
N SER A 427 9.43 -11.39 -2.08
CA SER A 427 8.35 -10.56 -1.58
C SER A 427 7.94 -10.97 -0.17
N LEU A 428 8.09 -10.06 0.78
CA LEU A 428 7.56 -10.20 2.14
C LEU A 428 6.03 -10.35 2.07
N THR A 429 5.52 -11.50 2.48
CA THR A 429 4.07 -11.76 2.49
C THR A 429 3.46 -11.50 3.87
N GLN A 430 2.14 -11.32 3.93
CA GLN A 430 1.43 -11.28 5.23
C GLN A 430 1.62 -12.59 6.02
N VAL A 431 1.79 -13.72 5.34
CA VAL A 431 2.13 -15.01 5.96
C VAL A 431 3.50 -14.93 6.63
N ASP A 432 4.51 -14.39 5.94
CA ASP A 432 5.84 -14.21 6.52
C ASP A 432 5.82 -13.30 7.76
N VAL A 433 4.98 -12.26 7.76
CA VAL A 433 4.80 -11.37 8.92
C VAL A 433 4.07 -12.06 10.06
N ALA A 434 3.02 -12.82 9.78
CA ALA A 434 2.31 -13.60 10.80
C ALA A 434 3.23 -14.67 11.43
N GLU A 435 4.04 -15.34 10.61
CA GLU A 435 5.03 -16.30 11.08
C GLU A 435 6.15 -15.65 11.89
N ALA A 436 6.60 -14.46 11.50
CA ALA A 436 7.55 -13.65 12.26
C ALA A 436 7.00 -13.28 13.65
N VAL A 437 5.74 -12.84 13.71
CA VAL A 437 5.07 -12.53 14.98
C VAL A 437 4.89 -13.78 15.82
N ALA A 438 4.48 -14.90 15.21
CA ALA A 438 4.32 -16.17 15.90
C ALA A 438 5.65 -16.67 16.49
N GLU A 439 6.75 -16.60 15.73
CA GLU A 439 8.08 -16.97 16.23
C GLU A 439 8.51 -16.08 17.39
N ALA A 440 8.30 -14.77 17.27
CA ALA A 440 8.61 -13.83 18.33
C ALA A 440 7.81 -14.07 19.62
N GLN A 441 6.56 -14.52 19.49
CA GLN A 441 5.72 -14.93 20.62
C GLN A 441 6.18 -16.27 21.22
N ARG A 442 6.45 -17.29 20.39
CA ARG A 442 6.94 -18.60 20.84
C ARG A 442 8.24 -18.49 21.64
N THR A 443 9.14 -17.62 21.19
CA THR A 443 10.47 -17.45 21.78
C THR A 443 10.50 -16.43 22.92
N ARG A 444 9.37 -15.77 23.24
CA ARG A 444 9.30 -14.71 24.24
C ARG A 444 9.70 -15.18 25.65
N ASP A 445 9.27 -16.40 25.99
CA ASP A 445 9.44 -16.97 27.33
C ASP A 445 10.62 -17.96 27.40
N LEU A 446 11.35 -18.16 26.29
CA LEU A 446 12.57 -18.96 26.28
C LEU A 446 13.71 -18.22 26.96
N PRO A 447 14.67 -18.93 27.59
CA PRO A 447 15.95 -18.33 27.96
C PRO A 447 16.56 -17.63 26.75
N TYR A 448 16.98 -16.38 26.91
CA TYR A 448 17.57 -15.61 25.81
C TYR A 448 18.82 -16.29 25.25
N TYR A 449 19.65 -16.87 26.12
CA TYR A 449 20.81 -17.65 25.72
C TYR A 449 21.03 -18.79 26.72
N ASP A 450 21.06 -20.03 26.22
CA ASP A 450 21.35 -21.23 27.00
C ASP A 450 22.80 -21.67 26.76
N ALA A 451 23.69 -21.27 27.67
CA ALA A 451 25.12 -21.50 27.55
C ALA A 451 25.51 -22.99 27.67
N GLU A 452 24.72 -23.81 28.37
CA GLU A 452 25.02 -25.24 28.54
C GLU A 452 24.65 -26.01 27.28
N ALA A 453 23.46 -25.76 26.73
CA ALA A 453 23.04 -26.34 25.46
C ALA A 453 23.96 -25.92 24.31
N ASP A 454 24.31 -24.62 24.25
CA ASP A 454 25.24 -24.10 23.25
C ASP A 454 26.63 -24.77 23.33
N ALA A 455 27.16 -24.97 24.53
CA ALA A 455 28.46 -25.62 24.72
C ALA A 455 28.47 -27.07 24.20
N LEU A 456 27.39 -27.83 24.44
CA LEU A 456 27.24 -29.20 23.97
C LEU A 456 27.10 -29.27 22.44
N ASP A 457 26.25 -28.42 21.87
CA ASP A 457 26.08 -28.33 20.41
C ASP A 457 27.39 -27.92 19.72
N ARG A 458 28.13 -26.96 20.31
CA ARG A 458 29.44 -26.55 19.84
C ARG A 458 30.44 -27.72 19.87
N GLU A 459 30.59 -28.41 20.99
CA GLU A 459 31.52 -29.55 21.09
C GLU A 459 31.24 -30.61 20.02
N ARG A 460 29.97 -30.97 19.85
CA ARG A 460 29.53 -31.94 18.86
C ARG A 460 29.73 -31.45 17.42
N TYR A 461 29.41 -30.19 17.14
CA TYR A 461 29.48 -29.64 15.79
C TYR A 461 30.91 -29.61 15.23
N TYR A 462 31.89 -29.30 16.08
CA TYR A 462 33.30 -29.23 15.70
C TYR A 462 34.07 -30.53 15.98
N GLU A 463 33.38 -31.63 16.26
CA GLU A 463 34.01 -32.95 16.44
C GLU A 463 34.84 -33.32 15.19
N GLY A 464 36.12 -33.61 15.41
CA GLY A 464 37.07 -33.96 14.33
C GLY A 464 37.69 -32.77 13.59
N VAL A 465 37.40 -31.53 13.98
CA VAL A 465 38.15 -30.36 13.49
C VAL A 465 39.54 -30.33 14.12
N GLN A 466 40.56 -30.07 13.31
CA GLN A 466 41.96 -30.08 13.70
C GLN A 466 42.55 -28.66 13.62
N PRO A 467 42.37 -27.80 14.63
CA PRO A 467 42.89 -26.43 14.60
C PRO A 467 44.43 -26.37 14.61
N ASP A 468 45.08 -27.45 15.05
CA ASP A 468 46.55 -27.58 15.08
C ASP A 468 47.19 -28.03 13.77
N SER A 469 46.40 -28.33 12.73
CA SER A 469 46.96 -28.63 11.41
C SER A 469 47.62 -27.38 10.79
N ASP A 470 48.31 -27.55 9.67
CA ASP A 470 48.77 -26.40 8.90
C ASP A 470 47.58 -25.51 8.49
N GLN A 471 47.85 -24.22 8.26
CA GLN A 471 46.80 -23.21 8.04
C GLN A 471 45.94 -23.50 6.79
N ASP A 472 46.51 -24.19 5.79
CA ASP A 472 45.79 -24.52 4.56
C ASP A 472 44.85 -25.70 4.80
N ALA A 473 45.35 -26.77 5.42
CA ALA A 473 44.52 -27.91 5.83
C ALA A 473 43.42 -27.50 6.81
N PHE A 474 43.70 -26.55 7.71
CA PHE A 474 42.70 -26.06 8.65
C PHE A 474 41.61 -25.25 7.94
N TYR A 475 42.00 -24.36 7.00
CA TYR A 475 41.05 -23.67 6.12
C TYR A 475 40.16 -24.67 5.36
N ASP A 476 40.75 -25.68 4.72
CA ASP A 476 40.00 -26.69 3.95
C ASP A 476 39.09 -27.54 4.85
N GLY A 477 39.52 -27.85 6.06
CA GLY A 477 38.73 -28.53 7.08
C GLY A 477 37.49 -27.73 7.48
N LEU A 478 37.68 -26.45 7.83
CA LEU A 478 36.58 -25.56 8.17
C LEU A 478 35.64 -25.33 6.98
N HIS A 479 36.17 -25.06 5.80
CA HIS A 479 35.36 -24.88 4.59
C HIS A 479 34.47 -26.09 4.33
N ARG A 480 35.04 -27.31 4.34
CA ARG A 480 34.27 -28.56 4.16
C ARG A 480 33.23 -28.79 5.26
N LEU A 481 33.53 -28.41 6.50
CA LEU A 481 32.57 -28.50 7.60
C LEU A 481 31.39 -27.55 7.32
N LEU A 482 31.67 -26.26 7.13
CA LEU A 482 30.67 -25.22 6.90
C LEU A 482 29.81 -25.47 5.65
N GLU A 483 30.40 -26.01 4.59
CA GLU A 483 29.67 -26.36 3.37
C GLU A 483 28.75 -27.57 3.61
N ARG A 484 29.26 -28.63 4.24
CA ARG A 484 28.51 -29.87 4.48
C ARG A 484 27.37 -29.68 5.48
N THR A 485 27.55 -28.85 6.49
CA THR A 485 26.57 -28.66 7.56
C THR A 485 25.51 -27.62 7.22
N HIS A 486 25.78 -26.67 6.31
CA HIS A 486 24.79 -25.70 5.83
C HIS A 486 23.78 -26.39 4.90
N THR A 487 22.93 -27.21 5.51
CA THR A 487 21.97 -28.12 4.89
C THR A 487 20.64 -27.43 4.67
N ASP A 488 20.20 -26.63 5.65
CA ASP A 488 19.02 -25.78 5.57
C ASP A 488 19.45 -24.37 5.14
N ARG A 489 19.09 -24.00 3.90
CA ARG A 489 19.53 -22.75 3.26
C ARG A 489 18.34 -21.82 3.06
N PRO A 490 17.97 -21.02 4.08
CA PRO A 490 16.82 -20.14 3.96
C PRO A 490 17.06 -19.12 2.84
N SER A 491 16.04 -18.87 2.03
CA SER A 491 16.07 -17.74 1.08
C SER A 491 16.15 -16.42 1.83
N TYR A 492 16.77 -15.40 1.24
CA TYR A 492 16.90 -14.07 1.85
C TYR A 492 15.57 -13.45 2.32
N LYS A 493 15.18 -13.64 3.58
CA LYS A 493 13.95 -13.07 4.14
C LYS A 493 14.19 -12.65 5.59
N PRO A 494 14.84 -11.50 5.83
CA PRO A 494 15.26 -11.10 7.17
C PRO A 494 14.06 -10.93 8.11
N SER A 495 12.92 -10.46 7.61
CA SER A 495 11.67 -10.37 8.36
C SER A 495 11.18 -11.70 8.93
N ARG A 496 11.47 -12.81 8.25
CA ARG A 496 11.06 -14.17 8.65
C ARG A 496 12.11 -14.85 9.52
N TRP A 497 13.37 -14.76 9.12
CA TRP A 497 14.43 -15.60 9.66
C TRP A 497 15.38 -14.87 10.62
N LEU A 498 15.50 -13.54 10.51
CA LEU A 498 16.49 -12.76 11.24
C LEU A 498 15.87 -12.01 12.42
N TYR A 499 14.92 -11.11 12.16
CA TYR A 499 14.42 -10.18 13.18
C TYR A 499 13.61 -10.80 14.34
N PRO A 500 12.79 -11.86 14.12
CA PRO A 500 11.92 -12.36 15.18
C PRO A 500 12.65 -12.91 16.40
N TRP A 501 13.81 -13.52 16.16
CA TRP A 501 14.54 -14.27 17.17
C TRP A 501 16.06 -14.13 17.07
N VAL A 502 16.64 -14.38 15.89
CA VAL A 502 18.10 -14.42 15.71
C VAL A 502 18.73 -13.10 16.17
N ASP A 503 18.32 -11.98 15.57
CA ASP A 503 18.99 -10.69 15.80
C ASP A 503 18.40 -9.87 16.94
N ARG A 504 17.25 -10.31 17.47
CA ARG A 504 16.55 -9.67 18.60
C ARG A 504 17.42 -9.76 19.85
N GLN A 505 17.56 -8.66 20.58
CA GLN A 505 18.33 -8.61 21.82
C GLN A 505 17.50 -9.04 23.04
N LYS A 506 18.17 -9.22 24.19
CA LYS A 506 17.55 -9.65 25.45
C LYS A 506 16.45 -8.72 25.98
N ASP A 507 16.48 -7.46 25.59
CA ASP A 507 15.46 -6.46 25.90
C ASP A 507 14.29 -6.46 24.89
N LEU A 508 14.24 -7.47 24.01
CA LEU A 508 13.26 -7.66 22.94
C LEU A 508 13.34 -6.63 21.81
N LEU A 509 14.37 -5.78 21.79
CA LEU A 509 14.60 -4.80 20.74
C LEU A 509 15.63 -5.31 19.73
N LEU A 510 15.54 -4.79 18.52
CA LEU A 510 16.57 -4.90 17.49
C LEU A 510 17.45 -3.66 17.54
N ARG A 511 18.74 -3.79 17.26
CA ARG A 511 19.67 -2.67 17.26
C ARG A 511 20.37 -2.56 15.93
N SER A 512 20.51 -1.33 15.43
CA SER A 512 21.21 -1.06 14.18
C SER A 512 22.71 -1.35 14.33
N LEU A 513 23.27 -2.26 13.52
CA LEU A 513 24.66 -2.72 13.63
C LEU A 513 25.69 -1.58 13.71
N TYR A 514 25.54 -0.55 12.87
CA TYR A 514 26.55 0.51 12.72
C TYR A 514 26.27 1.80 13.48
N SER A 515 25.11 1.95 14.13
CA SER A 515 24.74 3.19 14.84
C SER A 515 25.47 3.29 16.17
N ALA A 516 26.40 4.25 16.30
CA ALA A 516 27.10 4.53 17.54
C ALA A 516 26.16 5.06 18.65
N ALA A 517 25.08 5.74 18.28
CA ALA A 517 24.00 6.19 19.16
C ALA A 517 23.11 5.04 19.66
N GLY A 518 23.26 3.83 19.11
CA GLY A 518 22.53 2.66 19.55
C GLY A 518 21.05 2.68 19.16
N HIS A 519 20.71 3.21 17.97
CA HIS A 519 19.34 3.19 17.47
C HIS A 519 18.74 1.79 17.53
N SER A 520 17.53 1.71 18.06
CA SER A 520 16.81 0.46 18.30
C SER A 520 15.38 0.52 17.79
N PHE A 521 14.84 -0.65 17.49
CA PHE A 521 13.51 -0.83 16.92
C PHE A 521 12.82 -1.99 17.61
N THR A 522 11.50 -1.89 17.77
CA THR A 522 10.67 -3.06 18.05
C THR A 522 10.56 -3.94 16.80
N LEU A 523 10.23 -5.22 16.99
CA LEU A 523 9.95 -6.12 15.88
C LEU A 523 8.80 -5.59 14.99
N GLN A 524 7.77 -5.01 15.60
CA GLN A 524 6.64 -4.47 14.84
C GLN A 524 7.07 -3.30 13.93
N GLU A 525 7.89 -2.39 14.44
CA GLU A 525 8.40 -1.24 13.68
C GLU A 525 9.26 -1.66 12.48
N ILE A 526 10.16 -2.65 12.67
CA ILE A 526 11.02 -3.10 11.57
C ILE A 526 10.23 -3.86 10.50
N LEU A 527 9.27 -4.70 10.90
CA LEU A 527 8.43 -5.46 9.97
C LEU A 527 7.53 -4.52 9.15
N GLN A 528 6.99 -3.48 9.79
CA GLN A 528 6.19 -2.48 9.11
C GLN A 528 7.01 -1.70 8.06
N LYS A 529 8.23 -1.30 8.39
CA LYS A 529 9.13 -0.62 7.44
C LYS A 529 9.55 -1.52 6.27
N ASP A 530 9.84 -2.79 6.52
CA ASP A 530 10.20 -3.72 5.45
C ASP A 530 8.99 -4.05 4.54
N LEU A 531 7.77 -4.09 5.09
CA LEU A 531 6.53 -4.17 4.30
C LEU A 531 6.33 -2.93 3.42
N GLU A 532 6.67 -1.74 3.92
CA GLU A 532 6.61 -0.49 3.14
C GLU A 532 7.61 -0.49 2.00
N VAL A 533 8.86 -0.88 2.27
CA VAL A 533 9.90 -1.06 1.24
C VAL A 533 9.45 -2.08 0.20
N GLU A 534 8.86 -3.20 0.62
CA GLU A 534 8.37 -4.21 -0.32
C GLU A 534 7.22 -3.70 -1.18
N ARG A 535 6.28 -2.95 -0.61
CA ARG A 535 5.20 -2.30 -1.35
C ARG A 535 5.74 -1.30 -2.36
N GLU A 536 6.70 -0.47 -1.98
CA GLU A 536 7.33 0.50 -2.88
C GLU A 536 8.14 -0.20 -4.00
N ARG A 537 8.88 -1.26 -3.70
CA ARG A 537 9.57 -2.07 -4.72
C ARG A 537 8.58 -2.68 -5.71
N ALA A 538 7.47 -3.24 -5.21
CA ALA A 538 6.41 -3.78 -6.05
C ALA A 538 5.78 -2.70 -6.94
N LEU A 539 5.55 -1.49 -6.43
CA LEU A 539 5.09 -0.34 -7.21
C LEU A 539 6.09 0.00 -8.33
N ARG A 540 7.36 0.23 -8.01
CA ARG A 540 8.41 0.55 -9.00
C ARG A 540 8.55 -0.51 -10.09
N LEU A 541 8.35 -1.79 -9.75
CA LEU A 541 8.36 -2.89 -10.71
C LEU A 541 7.19 -2.82 -11.71
N LEU A 542 5.98 -2.43 -11.27
CA LEU A 542 4.82 -2.34 -12.20
C LEU A 542 4.67 -0.97 -12.89
N GLU A 543 5.45 0.05 -12.49
CA GLU A 543 5.56 1.34 -13.20
C GLU A 543 6.39 1.22 -14.50
N ARG A 544 7.22 0.18 -14.65
CA ARG A 544 8.03 -0.02 -15.86
C ARG A 544 7.17 -0.38 -17.09
N PRO A 545 7.43 0.15 -18.29
CA PRO A 545 6.70 -0.21 -19.52
C PRO A 545 6.88 -1.69 -19.87
N LEU A 546 5.82 -2.38 -20.29
CA LEU A 546 5.84 -3.81 -20.69
C LEU A 546 6.82 -4.12 -21.85
N THR A 547 7.32 -3.09 -22.53
CA THR A 547 8.28 -3.15 -23.63
C THR A 547 9.75 -3.18 -23.18
N GLU A 548 10.05 -2.83 -21.91
CA GLU A 548 11.39 -2.91 -21.35
C GLU A 548 11.62 -4.28 -20.70
N ARG A 549 12.77 -4.92 -20.96
CA ARG A 549 13.14 -6.17 -20.28
C ARG A 549 13.44 -5.86 -18.81
N PHE A 550 12.95 -6.69 -17.90
CA PHE A 550 13.52 -6.79 -16.56
C PHE A 550 14.91 -7.43 -16.71
N ASP A 551 15.93 -6.60 -16.79
CA ASP A 551 17.32 -7.00 -16.65
C ASP A 551 17.73 -6.98 -15.19
N GLU A 552 18.72 -7.81 -14.83
CA GLU A 552 19.22 -7.94 -13.46
C GLU A 552 19.67 -6.59 -12.88
N GLY A 553 20.24 -5.69 -13.72
CA GLY A 553 20.69 -4.37 -13.30
C GLY A 553 19.58 -3.44 -12.81
N PHE A 554 18.34 -3.56 -13.32
CA PHE A 554 17.22 -2.77 -12.81
C PHE A 554 16.77 -3.23 -11.42
N LEU A 555 16.72 -4.55 -11.19
CA LEU A 555 16.37 -5.11 -9.88
C LEU A 555 17.40 -4.70 -8.83
N GLU A 556 18.67 -4.70 -9.20
CA GLU A 556 19.76 -4.25 -8.33
C GLU A 556 19.67 -2.75 -7.98
N GLN A 557 19.39 -1.89 -8.97
CA GLN A 557 19.16 -0.46 -8.74
C GLN A 557 17.96 -0.21 -7.82
N LEU A 558 16.89 -0.99 -8.00
CA LEU A 558 15.68 -0.88 -7.20
C LEU A 558 15.94 -1.30 -5.75
N GLU A 559 16.65 -2.41 -5.55
CA GLU A 559 17.03 -2.88 -4.21
C GLU A 559 17.96 -1.88 -3.49
N SER A 560 18.89 -1.26 -4.23
CA SER A 560 19.78 -0.23 -3.71
C SER A 560 19.06 1.07 -3.37
N ALA A 561 18.02 1.45 -4.13
CA ALA A 561 17.25 2.66 -3.88
C ALA A 561 16.29 2.51 -2.67
N LEU A 562 15.86 1.28 -2.41
CA LEU A 562 14.90 0.94 -1.36
C LEU A 562 15.40 -0.27 -0.56
N PRO A 563 16.47 -0.15 0.24
CA PRO A 563 16.99 -1.28 1.00
C PRO A 563 16.05 -1.64 2.16
N TYR A 564 15.99 -2.92 2.52
CA TYR A 564 15.37 -3.32 3.80
C TYR A 564 16.20 -2.82 4.98
N ASN A 565 15.63 -2.90 6.18
CA ASN A 565 16.34 -2.64 7.43
C ASN A 565 17.28 -3.81 7.82
N CYS A 566 17.94 -4.39 6.82
CA CYS A 566 18.88 -5.50 6.94
C CYS A 566 20.19 -5.10 6.22
N GLU A 567 21.29 -5.18 6.95
CA GLU A 567 22.65 -5.06 6.44
C GLU A 567 23.15 -6.44 5.98
N HIS A 568 23.72 -6.49 4.79
CA HIS A 568 24.64 -7.54 4.36
C HIS A 568 26.07 -7.04 4.58
N VAL A 569 26.75 -7.56 5.61
CA VAL A 569 28.10 -7.05 5.94
C VAL A 569 29.11 -7.31 4.80
N VAL A 570 28.90 -8.40 4.05
CA VAL A 570 29.48 -8.59 2.72
C VAL A 570 28.43 -8.13 1.68
N PRO A 571 28.68 -7.04 0.93
CA PRO A 571 27.71 -6.46 0.00
C PRO A 571 27.21 -7.46 -1.04
N GLN A 572 25.90 -7.45 -1.28
CA GLN A 572 25.26 -8.30 -2.29
C GLN A 572 25.88 -8.16 -3.68
N SER A 573 26.30 -6.95 -4.05
CA SER A 573 26.94 -6.67 -5.34
C SER A 573 28.26 -7.41 -5.55
N TRP A 574 28.96 -7.84 -4.48
CA TRP A 574 30.24 -8.54 -4.61
C TRP A 574 30.10 -10.01 -5.04
N PHE A 575 28.90 -10.58 -4.87
CA PHE A 575 28.61 -11.98 -5.21
C PHE A 575 27.33 -12.14 -6.04
N ASN A 576 26.92 -11.07 -6.73
CA ASN A 576 25.74 -11.01 -7.61
C ASN A 576 24.43 -11.40 -6.91
N ALA A 577 24.29 -11.13 -5.61
CA ALA A 577 23.14 -11.52 -4.80
C ALA A 577 22.77 -13.02 -4.92
N SER A 578 23.75 -13.89 -5.17
CA SER A 578 23.52 -15.31 -5.42
C SER A 578 23.10 -16.05 -4.14
N GLU A 579 22.11 -16.93 -4.24
CA GLU A 579 21.80 -17.89 -3.17
C GLU A 579 22.79 -19.06 -3.19
N PRO A 580 23.16 -19.65 -2.03
CA PRO A 580 22.63 -19.40 -0.68
C PRO A 580 23.34 -18.26 0.07
N MET A 581 24.36 -17.62 -0.54
CA MET A 581 25.11 -16.53 0.11
C MET A 581 24.16 -15.42 0.56
N ARG A 582 23.23 -15.01 -0.29
CA ARG A 582 22.29 -13.91 -0.02
C ARG A 582 21.43 -14.13 1.25
N GLY A 583 20.97 -15.36 1.48
CA GLY A 583 20.11 -15.72 2.62
C GLY A 583 20.83 -16.22 3.87
N ASP A 584 22.16 -16.37 3.84
CA ASP A 584 22.93 -16.90 4.97
C ASP A 584 22.95 -15.91 6.15
N LEU A 585 22.23 -16.26 7.22
CA LEU A 585 22.00 -15.43 8.41
C LEU A 585 23.29 -15.03 9.14
N HIS A 586 24.41 -15.75 8.97
CA HIS A 586 25.67 -15.43 9.65
C HIS A 586 26.27 -14.09 9.21
N HIS A 587 25.85 -13.52 8.08
CA HIS A 587 26.29 -12.20 7.62
C HIS A 587 25.15 -11.19 7.41
N LEU A 588 23.95 -11.49 7.94
CA LEU A 588 22.79 -10.59 7.94
C LEU A 588 22.56 -10.00 9.34
N PHE A 589 22.32 -8.69 9.40
CA PHE A 589 22.10 -7.98 10.66
C PHE A 589 20.99 -6.93 10.52
N ALA A 590 20.23 -6.67 11.58
CA ALA A 590 19.33 -5.52 11.61
C ALA A 590 20.14 -4.22 11.52
N CYS A 591 19.76 -3.36 10.59
CA CYS A 591 20.43 -2.10 10.35
C CYS A 591 19.43 -1.11 9.76
N GLU A 592 19.34 0.08 10.34
CA GLU A 592 18.41 1.07 9.81
C GLU A 592 18.80 1.50 8.39
N MET A 593 17.80 1.77 7.54
CA MET A 593 18.03 2.16 6.13
C MET A 593 19.07 3.28 5.97
N ARG A 594 19.11 4.25 6.90
CA ARG A 594 20.09 5.34 6.84
C ARG A 594 21.52 4.84 6.93
N CYS A 595 21.84 3.96 7.88
CA CYS A 595 23.20 3.44 8.05
C CYS A 595 23.56 2.41 6.99
N ASN A 596 22.58 1.59 6.57
CA ASN A 596 22.73 0.65 5.47
C ASN A 596 23.08 1.40 4.15
N SER A 597 22.28 2.41 3.80
CA SER A 597 22.53 3.27 2.62
C SER A 597 23.82 4.08 2.74
N PHE A 598 24.18 4.55 3.95
CA PHE A 598 25.44 5.27 4.18
C PHE A 598 26.67 4.36 3.96
N ARG A 599 26.59 3.10 4.39
CA ARG A 599 27.64 2.08 4.19
C ARG A 599 27.80 1.74 2.70
N GLY A 600 26.69 1.59 1.96
CA GLY A 600 26.72 1.31 0.52
C GLY A 600 27.43 0.00 0.19
N ASN A 601 28.32 -0.02 -0.81
CA ASN A 601 29.16 -1.19 -1.12
C ASN A 601 30.65 -0.97 -0.80
N ASN A 602 30.97 0.07 -0.02
CA ASN A 602 32.34 0.43 0.33
C ASN A 602 33.05 -0.70 1.10
N ALA A 603 34.35 -0.88 0.85
CA ALA A 603 35.18 -1.85 1.55
C ALA A 603 35.50 -1.40 2.97
N TYR A 604 35.62 -2.35 3.92
CA TYR A 604 36.03 -2.02 5.28
C TYR A 604 37.44 -1.42 5.31
N PHE A 605 37.59 -0.37 6.10
CA PHE A 605 38.82 0.38 6.27
C PHE A 605 38.85 0.96 7.68
N GLU A 606 40.05 1.17 8.22
CA GLU A 606 40.25 1.89 9.47
C GLU A 606 40.93 3.21 9.15
N PHE A 607 40.24 4.32 9.41
CA PHE A 607 40.80 5.65 9.24
C PHE A 607 41.74 6.00 10.41
N PRO A 608 42.70 6.91 10.21
CA PRO A 608 43.54 7.40 11.30
C PRO A 608 42.68 8.01 12.43
N SER A 609 43.01 7.64 13.68
CA SER A 609 42.27 8.05 14.88
C SER A 609 42.23 9.55 15.16
N THR A 610 43.02 10.34 14.43
CA THR A 610 43.04 11.81 14.50
C THR A 610 41.85 12.48 13.83
N GLU A 611 41.05 11.72 13.09
CA GLU A 611 39.91 12.22 12.35
C GLU A 611 38.61 11.78 13.02
N ALA A 612 37.76 12.73 13.42
CA ALA A 612 36.51 12.42 14.09
C ALA A 612 35.54 11.67 13.16
N PHE A 613 34.74 10.75 13.73
CA PHE A 613 33.60 10.18 13.02
C PHE A 613 32.70 11.31 12.50
N GLN A 614 32.45 11.31 11.19
CA GLN A 614 31.65 12.36 10.57
C GLN A 614 30.17 12.25 10.96
N GLN A 615 29.67 11.03 11.24
CA GLN A 615 28.26 10.74 11.50
C GLN A 615 28.07 9.52 12.42
N ASP A 616 26.85 9.35 12.93
CA ASP A 616 26.42 8.25 13.81
C ASP A 616 26.71 6.84 13.24
N CYS A 617 26.56 6.66 11.92
CA CYS A 617 26.77 5.37 11.26
C CYS A 617 28.25 4.99 11.05
N GLY A 618 29.19 5.91 11.37
CA GLY A 618 30.62 5.74 11.11
C GLY A 618 31.16 6.73 10.09
N ARG A 619 32.10 6.29 9.26
CA ARG A 619 32.79 7.12 8.28
C ARG A 619 32.91 6.43 6.93
N ALA A 620 32.61 7.17 5.85
CA ALA A 620 32.72 6.69 4.48
C ALA A 620 33.47 7.70 3.61
N GLU A 621 34.46 7.23 2.83
CA GLU A 621 35.16 8.04 1.85
C GLU A 621 35.78 7.18 0.73
N ARG A 622 35.42 7.46 -0.54
CA ARG A 622 36.08 6.90 -1.74
C ARG A 622 36.35 5.37 -1.64
N ASN A 623 35.28 4.57 -1.59
CA ASN A 623 35.31 3.11 -1.46
C ASN A 623 35.84 2.57 -0.11
N ARG A 624 35.92 3.41 0.93
CA ARG A 624 36.36 3.02 2.27
C ARG A 624 35.27 3.30 3.28
N PHE A 625 35.03 2.36 4.17
CA PHE A 625 34.04 2.48 5.23
C PHE A 625 34.58 1.98 6.57
N GLU A 626 34.43 2.79 7.60
CA GLU A 626 34.69 2.43 8.99
C GLU A 626 33.38 2.52 9.79
N PRO A 627 32.89 1.41 10.36
CA PRO A 627 31.68 1.41 11.18
C PRO A 627 31.81 2.29 12.43
N GLY A 628 30.71 2.98 12.80
CA GLY A 628 30.61 3.71 14.07
C GLY A 628 30.45 2.79 15.29
N ALA A 629 29.88 1.60 15.08
CA ALA A 629 29.73 0.53 16.05
C ALA A 629 29.78 -0.85 15.34
N GLY A 630 29.86 -1.94 16.11
CA GLY A 630 29.69 -3.30 15.59
C GLY A 630 30.87 -3.83 14.75
N LYS A 631 32.08 -3.29 14.92
CA LYS A 631 33.25 -3.65 14.11
C LYS A 631 33.63 -5.13 14.25
N GLY A 632 33.62 -5.67 15.46
CA GLY A 632 33.95 -7.07 15.74
C GLY A 632 32.96 -8.05 15.13
N ALA A 633 31.66 -7.75 15.26
CA ALA A 633 30.60 -8.58 14.68
C ALA A 633 30.64 -8.60 13.15
N ALA A 634 30.82 -7.42 12.53
CA ALA A 634 31.02 -7.30 11.09
C ALA A 634 32.27 -8.04 10.60
N ALA A 635 33.38 -7.94 11.35
CA ALA A 635 34.62 -8.64 11.03
C ALA A 635 34.46 -10.17 11.08
N ARG A 636 33.89 -10.71 12.17
CA ARG A 636 33.66 -12.17 12.31
C ARG A 636 32.75 -12.74 11.23
N ALA A 637 31.69 -12.02 10.88
CA ALA A 637 30.79 -12.42 9.81
C ALA A 637 31.48 -12.41 8.43
N THR A 638 32.32 -11.40 8.17
CA THR A 638 33.12 -11.33 6.93
C THR A 638 34.16 -12.46 6.85
N LEU A 639 34.88 -12.72 7.96
CA LEU A 639 35.85 -13.82 8.05
C LEU A 639 35.17 -15.19 7.85
N TYR A 640 34.00 -15.40 8.45
CA TYR A 640 33.16 -16.57 8.19
C TYR A 640 32.81 -16.71 6.70
N PHE A 641 32.38 -15.62 6.07
CA PHE A 641 31.98 -15.62 4.67
C PHE A 641 33.13 -16.05 3.75
N LEU A 642 34.35 -15.58 4.01
CA LEU A 642 35.56 -15.97 3.26
C LEU A 642 35.90 -17.47 3.36
N VAL A 643 35.56 -18.13 4.46
CA VAL A 643 35.78 -19.58 4.62
C VAL A 643 34.61 -20.36 4.06
N ARG A 644 33.37 -19.89 4.25
CA ARG A 644 32.18 -20.58 3.74
C ARG A 644 32.08 -20.51 2.22
N TYR A 645 32.42 -19.38 1.61
CA TYR A 645 32.20 -19.08 0.19
C TYR A 645 33.51 -18.64 -0.51
N PRO A 646 34.49 -19.55 -0.67
CA PRO A 646 35.74 -19.22 -1.35
C PRO A 646 35.48 -18.71 -2.78
N ASN A 647 36.24 -17.69 -3.18
CA ASN A 647 36.18 -17.01 -4.48
C ASN A 647 34.89 -16.21 -4.73
N ALA A 648 33.99 -16.07 -3.74
CA ALA A 648 32.79 -15.25 -3.91
C ALA A 648 33.12 -13.75 -3.95
N ILE A 649 34.08 -13.29 -3.16
CA ILE A 649 34.67 -11.95 -3.27
C ILE A 649 35.88 -12.08 -4.19
N ASN A 650 35.78 -11.53 -5.40
CA ASN A 650 36.71 -11.86 -6.49
C ASN A 650 37.46 -10.65 -7.06
N SER A 651 37.30 -9.48 -6.45
CA SER A 651 37.96 -8.26 -6.88
C SER A 651 38.72 -7.58 -5.73
N PRO A 652 39.98 -7.16 -5.93
CA PRO A 652 40.71 -6.34 -4.96
C PRO A 652 40.02 -4.99 -4.66
N ALA A 653 39.16 -4.51 -5.57
CA ALA A 653 38.36 -3.30 -5.32
C ALA A 653 37.24 -3.54 -4.28
N GLU A 654 36.81 -4.79 -4.10
CA GLU A 654 35.82 -5.19 -3.10
C GLU A 654 36.50 -5.44 -1.75
N LEU A 655 37.45 -6.38 -1.72
CA LEU A 655 38.26 -6.66 -0.54
C LEU A 655 39.68 -7.02 -0.95
N ALA A 656 40.58 -6.05 -0.81
CA ALA A 656 42.01 -6.28 -0.98
C ALA A 656 42.56 -7.13 0.17
N GLU A 657 43.55 -7.98 -0.10
CA GLU A 657 44.15 -8.88 0.90
C GLU A 657 44.70 -8.12 2.11
N GLU A 658 45.22 -6.91 1.90
CA GLU A 658 45.75 -6.05 2.97
C GLU A 658 44.67 -5.58 3.96
N ARG A 659 43.39 -5.64 3.58
CA ARG A 659 42.25 -5.31 4.47
C ARG A 659 41.90 -6.45 5.42
N LEU A 660 42.39 -7.67 5.19
CA LEU A 660 42.20 -8.78 6.11
C LEU A 660 42.79 -8.50 7.49
N GLU A 661 43.92 -7.77 7.55
CA GLU A 661 44.54 -7.39 8.82
C GLU A 661 43.63 -6.47 9.65
N THR A 662 42.92 -5.54 9.00
CA THR A 662 41.93 -4.68 9.67
C THR A 662 40.80 -5.51 10.27
N LEU A 663 40.25 -6.48 9.53
CA LEU A 663 39.19 -7.36 10.03
C LEU A 663 39.68 -8.22 11.21
N LEU A 664 40.86 -8.81 11.11
CA LEU A 664 41.46 -9.59 12.19
C LEU A 664 41.69 -8.75 13.45
N ARG A 665 42.11 -7.50 13.29
CA ARG A 665 42.32 -6.56 14.39
C ARG A 665 41.00 -6.22 15.08
N TRP A 666 39.95 -5.86 14.33
CA TRP A 666 38.63 -5.58 14.90
C TRP A 666 38.03 -6.79 15.59
N HIS A 667 38.17 -7.98 14.98
CA HIS A 667 37.78 -9.25 15.60
C HIS A 667 38.47 -9.49 16.95
N GLN A 668 39.78 -9.21 17.04
CA GLN A 668 40.55 -9.39 18.27
C GLN A 668 40.21 -8.35 19.35
N GLN A 669 39.93 -7.11 18.95
CA GLN A 669 39.64 -6.01 19.87
C GLN A 669 38.25 -6.12 20.51
N GLU A 670 37.26 -6.60 19.76
CA GLU A 670 35.88 -6.73 20.23
C GLU A 670 35.51 -8.21 20.35
N ARG A 671 35.63 -8.79 21.55
CA ARG A 671 35.24 -10.20 21.80
C ARG A 671 33.75 -10.45 21.51
N PRO A 672 33.34 -11.68 21.15
CA PRO A 672 31.93 -12.01 20.97
C PRO A 672 31.10 -11.67 22.21
N SER A 673 30.00 -10.97 21.98
CA SER A 673 29.03 -10.65 23.02
C SER A 673 28.01 -11.78 23.24
N GLU A 674 27.25 -11.74 24.33
CA GLU A 674 26.11 -12.65 24.58
C GLU A 674 25.09 -12.62 23.43
N TRP A 675 24.89 -11.46 22.79
CA TRP A 675 24.04 -11.34 21.59
C TRP A 675 24.59 -12.10 20.40
N GLU A 676 25.91 -12.12 20.19
CA GLU A 676 26.52 -12.91 19.11
C GLU A 676 26.49 -14.41 19.38
N LEU A 677 26.67 -14.82 20.64
CA LEU A 677 26.54 -16.22 21.05
C LEU A 677 25.11 -16.72 20.84
N HIS A 678 24.12 -15.94 21.30
CA HIS A 678 22.70 -16.18 21.02
C HIS A 678 22.42 -16.31 19.52
N ARG A 679 22.88 -15.35 18.71
CA ARG A 679 22.74 -15.39 17.25
C ARG A 679 23.31 -16.66 16.66
N ASN A 680 24.53 -17.04 17.05
CA ASN A 680 25.19 -18.22 16.50
C ASN A 680 24.40 -19.50 16.81
N GLN A 681 23.87 -19.64 18.03
CA GLN A 681 23.02 -20.77 18.42
C GLN A 681 21.66 -20.75 17.69
N ALA A 682 21.01 -19.60 17.59
CA ALA A 682 19.74 -19.46 16.89
C ALA A 682 19.88 -19.77 15.38
N ILE A 683 20.97 -19.30 14.76
CA ILE A 683 21.28 -19.61 13.37
C ILE A 683 21.60 -21.11 13.22
N PHE A 684 22.33 -21.72 14.15
CA PHE A 684 22.58 -23.16 14.13
C PHE A 684 21.27 -23.97 14.14
N ALA A 685 20.28 -23.56 14.94
CA ALA A 685 18.98 -24.20 14.96
C ALA A 685 18.24 -24.11 13.60
N ILE A 686 18.46 -23.05 12.82
CA ILE A 686 17.81 -22.80 11.53
C ILE A 686 18.59 -23.41 10.36
N GLN A 687 19.88 -23.07 10.21
CA GLN A 687 20.72 -23.39 9.04
C GLN A 687 21.61 -24.62 9.22
N LYS A 688 21.70 -25.13 10.46
CA LYS A 688 22.54 -26.26 10.90
C LYS A 688 24.05 -26.03 10.81
N ASN A 689 24.49 -24.84 10.41
CA ASN A 689 25.89 -24.44 10.44
C ASN A 689 26.16 -23.33 11.47
N ARG A 690 27.39 -23.28 11.96
CA ARG A 690 27.86 -22.33 12.98
C ARG A 690 28.98 -21.45 12.44
N ASN A 691 29.15 -20.26 13.02
CA ASN A 691 30.29 -19.39 12.77
C ASN A 691 31.46 -19.75 13.71
N PRO A 692 32.58 -20.32 13.20
CA PRO A 692 33.70 -20.74 14.03
C PRO A 692 34.37 -19.60 14.78
N PHE A 693 34.26 -18.37 14.28
CA PHE A 693 34.93 -17.21 14.86
C PHE A 693 34.11 -16.55 15.97
N ILE A 694 32.85 -16.96 16.15
CA ILE A 694 32.07 -16.66 17.35
C ILE A 694 32.33 -17.75 18.42
N ASP A 695 32.30 -19.02 18.01
CA ASP A 695 32.49 -20.16 18.92
C ASP A 695 33.91 -20.28 19.49
N PHE A 696 34.92 -20.07 18.61
CA PHE A 696 36.35 -20.15 18.90
C PHE A 696 37.08 -18.95 18.29
N PRO A 697 36.97 -17.75 18.88
CA PRO A 697 37.57 -16.53 18.33
C PRO A 697 39.07 -16.64 18.05
N GLU A 698 39.79 -17.41 18.85
CA GLU A 698 41.23 -17.65 18.69
C GLU A 698 41.59 -18.40 17.40
N TRP A 699 40.67 -19.13 16.78
CA TRP A 699 40.93 -19.84 15.53
C TRP A 699 41.16 -18.90 14.36
N ALA A 700 40.66 -17.66 14.41
CA ALA A 700 40.89 -16.68 13.35
C ALA A 700 42.39 -16.45 13.09
N ALA A 701 43.23 -16.49 14.12
CA ALA A 701 44.69 -16.33 13.97
C ALA A 701 45.38 -17.51 13.25
N ARG A 702 44.66 -18.63 13.07
CA ARG A 702 45.20 -19.87 12.49
C ARG A 702 44.67 -20.16 11.09
N VAL A 703 43.71 -19.38 10.59
CA VAL A 703 43.11 -19.57 9.28
C VAL A 703 43.78 -18.67 8.25
N ARG A 704 44.18 -19.22 7.09
CA ARG A 704 44.69 -18.43 5.97
C ARG A 704 43.54 -17.88 5.13
N PHE A 705 42.93 -16.77 5.57
CA PHE A 705 41.75 -16.17 4.92
C PHE A 705 41.96 -15.72 3.48
N ALA A 706 43.18 -15.37 3.08
CA ALA A 706 43.51 -15.03 1.69
C ALA A 706 43.13 -16.13 0.69
N ARG A 707 43.03 -17.40 1.13
CA ARG A 707 42.54 -18.51 0.30
C ARG A 707 41.07 -18.38 -0.09
N GLY A 708 40.28 -17.61 0.66
CA GLY A 708 38.88 -17.36 0.37
C GLY A 708 38.64 -16.26 -0.66
N LEU A 709 39.65 -15.44 -0.98
CA LEU A 709 39.56 -14.41 -2.00
C LEU A 709 39.73 -15.02 -3.40
N GLY A 710 38.94 -14.54 -4.35
CA GLY A 710 39.11 -14.85 -5.77
C GLY A 710 40.40 -14.23 -6.31
N ARG A 711 41.01 -14.91 -7.29
CA ARG A 711 42.27 -14.50 -7.91
C ARG A 711 42.08 -13.96 -9.32
#